data_AF-A0A1T1AY93-F1
#
_entry.id   AF-A0A1T1AY93-F1
#
_cell.length_a   1.000
_cell.length_b   1.000
_cell.length_c   1.000
_cell.angle_alpha   90.00
_cell.angle_beta   90.00
_cell.angle_gamma   90.00
#
_symmetry.space_group_name_H-M   'P 1'
#
loop_
_entity.id
_entity.type
_entity.pdbx_description
1 polymer ?
#
loop_
_entity_poly.entity_id
_entity_poly.type
_entity_poly.pdbx_seq_one_letter_code
_entity_poly.pdbx_strand_id
1 'polypeptide(L)'
;MRQLSSAALACAVLCSSQTVWAADAKASKYYEDALTRFEKQDTTGAIIQLKNALQIDKNMLPVQMLLGKALLQNGDVVAAEVAFNEALRLGVNRAEVVVPLAQTYMAQGKQAQVLSQPQFDAAGLPPDVQLQVWLIRAAASADTGDLRAALKAVDEARVLDPRSAEPWLAEVPVRIRAKQFKEAEAAVARALELAPNSAQAWYQKGSVAHVSGNLPASLAAYDQALKLDPKHIESRVARAGLYLDLNRPADTQADIDALTRYAREASLARKEPVQPTGPNEPRASYLQALLAERNQQPAVAQKALKEITTLLDPVPIDFIRYRPQLLMLNGLAHYGLNESEKAAQALEYFQKVQGSTPVAKLLAQIYLTQSNTNRAIDLLEAYLRSSPNDGQAMTMLAGALMSKGQNAKATALMQQALQTQDRPEFRSVLGLSLIRSGQAGSGMTELETAFKKDPRQTQAATTLIGLYLRNNQAAKAVTLADTLVKQQPNNAGFYNLLGMARGQSGKVTESKAAFEKAIALDPAFVQPKLNLARVEIATRAFDVAETRLEAILKDNEKDTDAMYEMALLSDRRGQEAHAQRWLEKATDLSGPKDTRWALALSDFHLQRGRPGPALDAVKKAAAKAPDDLPVLMMYARAQIANGDTVGAKSSLTSATRVAAYNPGQQVDIAQLQMSVRNWAGASYSLDKAISTSADYLPALALLSELELMQGGPAKAEQRAREIVAKYPKRAVGPGLLGDIAQSRGQAQQAQAFYKQAHQLEPSTGSFLKLFGALSSQDGGKPALQLAQSWVKARPRDAIAQKTLANAYARNGQFAAAKNTFEVLLKLTPDDSDVMNNLANVLLRLKDPSAITVAEQAVAKAPTNYNAIDTLGWALFQAGQTDRALQLLRDARLRQPASPEIRYHLAAVLAKTGRNNEAREELEAALKGGASFEAGADARALLQTLK
;
A
#
# COMPACT_ATOMS: atom_id res chain seq x y z
N MET A 1 64.54 -21.25 28.19
CA MET A 1 63.10 -21.59 28.07
C MET A 1 62.25 -20.41 27.58
N ARG A 2 62.60 -19.76 26.45
CA ARG A 2 61.83 -18.61 25.90
C ARG A 2 61.66 -18.66 24.36
N GLN A 3 61.71 -19.86 23.77
CA GLN A 3 61.47 -20.08 22.35
C GLN A 3 60.38 -21.12 22.03
N LEU A 4 59.64 -21.62 23.04
CA LEU A 4 58.62 -22.67 22.83
C LEU A 4 57.17 -22.17 22.92
N SER A 5 56.93 -20.92 23.31
CA SER A 5 55.57 -20.37 23.49
C SER A 5 54.99 -19.63 22.27
N SER A 6 55.81 -19.35 21.25
CA SER A 6 55.35 -18.69 20.00
C SER A 6 54.80 -19.69 18.97
N ALA A 7 55.22 -20.96 19.03
CA ALA A 7 54.76 -22.00 18.10
C ALA A 7 53.38 -22.57 18.47
N ALA A 8 53.04 -22.60 19.76
CA ALA A 8 51.77 -23.17 20.24
C ALA A 8 50.54 -22.27 19.95
N LEU A 9 50.71 -20.94 19.92
CA LEU A 9 49.62 -20.03 19.53
C LEU A 9 49.39 -19.99 18.01
N ALA A 10 50.41 -20.26 17.19
CA ALA A 10 50.27 -20.38 15.74
C ALA A 10 49.54 -21.69 15.36
N CYS A 11 49.78 -22.80 16.06
CA CYS A 11 49.07 -24.06 15.82
C CYS A 11 47.59 -24.02 16.24
N ALA A 12 47.20 -23.23 17.25
CA ALA A 12 45.80 -23.15 17.69
C ALA A 12 44.90 -22.35 16.71
N VAL A 13 45.46 -21.36 15.99
CA VAL A 13 44.74 -20.62 14.92
C VAL A 13 44.69 -21.43 13.62
N LEU A 14 45.68 -22.30 13.38
CA LEU A 14 45.67 -23.22 12.23
C LEU A 14 44.72 -24.42 12.42
N CYS A 15 44.44 -24.85 13.65
CA CYS A 15 43.48 -25.93 13.90
C CYS A 15 42.01 -25.48 13.88
N SER A 16 41.71 -24.19 14.13
CA SER A 16 40.34 -23.64 14.04
C SER A 16 39.97 -23.19 12.62
N SER A 17 40.94 -22.87 11.75
CA SER A 17 40.69 -22.57 10.34
C SER A 17 40.35 -23.84 9.54
N GLN A 18 40.96 -24.98 9.87
CA GLN A 18 40.68 -26.26 9.19
C GLN A 18 39.24 -26.76 9.39
N THR A 19 38.62 -26.51 10.55
CA THR A 19 37.24 -26.95 10.84
C THR A 19 36.19 -26.10 10.14
N VAL A 20 36.42 -24.79 10.01
CA VAL A 20 35.59 -23.88 9.18
C VAL A 20 35.68 -24.27 7.70
N TRP A 21 36.89 -24.61 7.22
CA TRP A 21 37.09 -25.04 5.83
C TRP A 21 36.40 -26.36 5.49
N ALA A 22 36.36 -27.32 6.42
CA ALA A 22 35.66 -28.58 6.23
C ALA A 22 34.12 -28.46 6.25
N ALA A 23 33.57 -27.52 7.02
CA ALA A 23 32.13 -27.25 7.05
C ALA A 23 31.63 -26.64 5.72
N ASP A 24 32.37 -25.69 5.17
CA ASP A 24 32.01 -24.99 3.92
C ASP A 24 31.99 -25.95 2.71
N ALA A 25 32.93 -26.90 2.65
CA ALA A 25 32.96 -27.92 1.60
C ALA A 25 31.73 -28.87 1.64
N LYS A 26 31.19 -29.16 2.84
CA LYS A 26 30.00 -30.00 2.99
C LYS A 26 28.73 -29.27 2.54
N ALA A 27 28.59 -27.99 2.86
CA ALA A 27 27.48 -27.16 2.40
C ALA A 27 27.47 -27.02 0.87
N SER A 28 28.65 -26.83 0.27
CA SER A 28 28.80 -26.81 -1.18
C SER A 28 28.32 -28.12 -1.83
N LYS A 29 28.64 -29.29 -1.27
CA LYS A 29 28.18 -30.59 -1.83
C LYS A 29 26.67 -30.75 -1.81
N TYR A 30 25.99 -30.27 -0.77
CA TYR A 30 24.52 -30.28 -0.71
C TYR A 30 23.89 -29.40 -1.78
N TYR A 31 24.47 -28.23 -2.04
CA TYR A 31 24.03 -27.36 -3.14
C TYR A 31 24.15 -28.07 -4.50
N GLU A 32 25.25 -28.79 -4.73
CA GLU A 32 25.49 -29.50 -5.99
C GLU A 32 24.50 -30.67 -6.22
N ASP A 33 24.18 -31.45 -5.18
CA ASP A 33 23.12 -32.48 -5.24
C ASP A 33 21.75 -31.84 -5.49
N ALA A 34 21.45 -30.73 -4.81
CA ALA A 34 20.20 -30.00 -5.01
C ALA A 34 20.02 -29.51 -6.45
N LEU A 35 21.07 -28.94 -7.04
CA LEU A 35 21.06 -28.45 -8.42
C LEU A 35 20.79 -29.58 -9.41
N THR A 36 21.45 -30.73 -9.23
CA THR A 36 21.21 -31.93 -10.04
C THR A 36 19.77 -32.43 -9.94
N ARG A 37 19.17 -32.41 -8.73
CA ARG A 37 17.77 -32.81 -8.51
C ARG A 37 16.78 -31.85 -9.15
N PHE A 38 17.04 -30.55 -9.01
CA PHE A 38 16.23 -29.51 -9.60
C PHE A 38 16.19 -29.63 -11.14
N GLU A 39 17.33 -29.89 -11.77
CA GLU A 39 17.43 -30.14 -13.22
C GLU A 39 16.64 -31.40 -13.65
N LYS A 40 16.53 -32.40 -12.79
CA LYS A 40 15.72 -33.63 -13.00
C LYS A 40 14.25 -33.49 -12.62
N GLN A 41 13.78 -32.27 -12.33
CA GLN A 41 12.42 -31.96 -11.86
C GLN A 41 12.04 -32.58 -10.50
N ASP A 42 12.99 -33.10 -9.73
CA ASP A 42 12.81 -33.52 -8.32
C ASP A 42 12.85 -32.28 -7.42
N THR A 43 11.80 -31.45 -7.51
CA THR A 43 11.73 -30.15 -6.82
C THR A 43 11.71 -30.33 -5.30
N THR A 44 10.99 -31.32 -4.79
CA THR A 44 10.92 -31.63 -3.36
C THR A 44 12.28 -32.08 -2.83
N GLY A 45 12.95 -33.01 -3.52
CA GLY A 45 14.30 -33.44 -3.15
C GLY A 45 15.32 -32.31 -3.19
N ALA A 46 15.24 -31.42 -4.20
CA ALA A 46 16.08 -30.23 -4.28
C ALA A 46 15.89 -29.31 -3.06
N ILE A 47 14.65 -29.01 -2.67
CA ILE A 47 14.34 -28.18 -1.49
C ILE A 47 14.94 -28.77 -0.21
N ILE A 48 14.89 -30.09 -0.03
CA ILE A 48 15.48 -30.76 1.15
C ILE A 48 16.99 -30.52 1.20
N GLN A 49 17.69 -30.74 0.09
CA GLN A 49 19.15 -30.57 0.05
C GLN A 49 19.58 -29.11 0.21
N LEU A 50 18.81 -28.16 -0.32
CA LEU A 50 19.04 -26.72 -0.11
C LEU A 50 18.89 -26.35 1.36
N LYS A 51 17.88 -26.90 2.05
CA LYS A 51 17.73 -26.71 3.49
C LYS A 51 18.90 -27.32 4.27
N ASN A 52 19.41 -28.49 3.87
CA ASN A 52 20.61 -29.08 4.48
C ASN A 52 21.85 -28.19 4.29
N ALA A 53 22.01 -27.57 3.12
CA ALA A 53 23.09 -26.60 2.88
C ALA A 53 22.96 -25.39 3.82
N LEU A 54 21.75 -24.80 3.94
CA LEU A 54 21.49 -23.66 4.84
C LEU A 54 21.64 -23.98 6.33
N GLN A 55 21.49 -25.25 6.74
CA GLN A 55 21.77 -25.65 8.12
C GLN A 55 23.26 -25.54 8.46
N ILE A 56 24.14 -25.70 7.48
CA ILE A 56 25.59 -25.59 7.65
C ILE A 56 26.04 -24.15 7.47
N ASP A 57 25.64 -23.51 6.37
CA ASP A 57 25.92 -22.09 6.09
C ASP A 57 24.65 -21.37 5.65
N LYS A 58 24.12 -20.54 6.56
CA LYS A 58 22.87 -19.79 6.38
C LYS A 58 22.98 -18.68 5.35
N ASN A 59 24.19 -18.22 5.03
CA ASN A 59 24.43 -17.05 4.21
C ASN A 59 24.86 -17.40 2.77
N MET A 60 24.71 -18.66 2.35
CA MET A 60 25.01 -19.07 0.98
C MET A 60 24.04 -18.46 -0.02
N LEU A 61 24.48 -17.40 -0.69
CA LEU A 61 23.69 -16.71 -1.73
C LEU A 61 23.20 -17.65 -2.85
N PRO A 62 24.02 -18.58 -3.40
CA PRO A 62 23.56 -19.51 -4.44
C PRO A 62 22.43 -20.43 -3.97
N VAL A 63 22.44 -20.82 -2.70
CA VAL A 63 21.43 -21.70 -2.11
C VAL A 63 20.09 -20.99 -2.01
N GLN A 64 20.07 -19.73 -1.53
CA GLN A 64 18.85 -18.93 -1.46
C GLN A 64 18.23 -18.73 -2.85
N MET A 65 19.05 -18.45 -3.86
CA MET A 65 18.59 -18.25 -5.23
C MET A 65 17.94 -19.52 -5.82
N LEU A 66 18.55 -20.70 -5.63
CA LEU A 66 17.99 -21.96 -6.12
C LEU A 66 16.77 -22.40 -5.30
N LEU A 67 16.77 -22.14 -3.99
CA LEU A 67 15.67 -22.45 -3.09
C LEU A 67 14.42 -21.66 -3.47
N GLY A 68 14.55 -20.37 -3.76
CA GLY A 68 13.43 -19.56 -4.25
C GLY A 68 12.83 -20.11 -5.54
N LYS A 69 13.67 -20.51 -6.51
CA LYS A 69 13.23 -21.12 -7.78
C LYS A 69 12.48 -22.44 -7.53
N ALA A 70 13.02 -23.31 -6.69
CA ALA A 70 12.39 -24.58 -6.35
C ALA A 70 11.06 -24.40 -5.60
N LEU A 71 10.99 -23.46 -4.65
CA LEU A 71 9.75 -23.15 -3.91
C LEU A 71 8.68 -22.57 -4.83
N LEU A 72 9.05 -21.69 -5.76
CA LEU A 72 8.13 -21.15 -6.76
C LEU A 72 7.57 -22.26 -7.66
N GLN A 73 8.41 -23.18 -8.14
CA GLN A 73 7.98 -24.34 -8.92
C GLN A 73 7.08 -25.30 -8.12
N ASN A 74 7.30 -25.41 -6.81
CA ASN A 74 6.46 -26.19 -5.90
C ASN A 74 5.12 -25.50 -5.55
N GLY A 75 4.93 -24.23 -5.90
CA GLY A 75 3.75 -23.43 -5.59
C GLY A 75 3.77 -22.77 -4.20
N ASP A 76 4.87 -22.92 -3.44
CA ASP A 76 5.06 -22.23 -2.16
C ASP A 76 5.61 -20.82 -2.41
N VAL A 77 4.72 -19.97 -2.93
CA VAL A 77 5.07 -18.62 -3.39
C VAL A 77 5.48 -17.70 -2.24
N VAL A 78 4.99 -17.93 -1.02
CA VAL A 78 5.38 -17.13 0.16
C VAL A 78 6.80 -17.46 0.58
N ALA A 79 7.14 -18.74 0.69
CA ALA A 79 8.51 -19.13 1.02
C ALA A 79 9.50 -18.78 -0.11
N ALA A 80 9.05 -18.85 -1.38
CA ALA A 80 9.86 -18.40 -2.52
C ALA A 80 10.22 -16.91 -2.42
N GLU A 81 9.26 -16.06 -2.05
CA GLU A 81 9.52 -14.63 -1.82
C GLU A 81 10.56 -14.42 -0.72
N VAL A 82 10.47 -15.16 0.40
CA VAL A 82 11.43 -15.07 1.49
C VAL A 82 12.84 -15.41 0.99
N ALA A 83 13.00 -16.51 0.25
CA ALA A 83 14.29 -16.93 -0.28
C ALA A 83 14.87 -15.92 -1.29
N PHE A 84 14.05 -15.35 -2.17
CA PHE A 84 14.50 -14.33 -3.13
C PHE A 84 14.83 -12.98 -2.48
N ASN A 85 14.05 -12.55 -1.48
CA ASN A 85 14.36 -11.36 -0.71
C ASN A 85 15.62 -11.55 0.12
N GLU A 86 15.85 -12.75 0.64
CA GLU A 86 17.10 -13.09 1.33
C GLU A 86 18.28 -13.09 0.37
N ALA A 87 18.12 -13.60 -0.86
CA ALA A 87 19.12 -13.46 -1.92
C ALA A 87 19.43 -11.97 -2.23
N LEU A 88 18.40 -11.11 -2.30
CA LEU A 88 18.57 -9.65 -2.44
C LEU A 88 19.31 -9.03 -1.25
N ARG A 89 18.95 -9.42 -0.01
CA ARG A 89 19.62 -8.96 1.22
C ARG A 89 21.09 -9.37 1.24
N LEU A 90 21.37 -10.59 0.80
CA LEU A 90 22.73 -11.11 0.68
C LEU A 90 23.48 -10.43 -0.46
N GLY A 91 22.81 -9.86 -1.46
CA GLY A 91 23.39 -8.98 -2.48
C GLY A 91 23.42 -9.58 -3.90
N VAL A 92 22.50 -10.49 -4.24
CA VAL A 92 22.33 -10.99 -5.62
C VAL A 92 22.08 -9.83 -6.59
N ASN A 93 22.62 -9.94 -7.79
CA ASN A 93 22.31 -9.02 -8.86
C ASN A 93 20.83 -9.12 -9.22
N ARG A 94 20.22 -7.95 -9.36
CA ARG A 94 18.81 -7.80 -9.71
C ARG A 94 18.40 -8.60 -10.95
N ALA A 95 19.25 -8.66 -11.99
CA ALA A 95 18.94 -9.37 -13.23
C ALA A 95 18.72 -10.88 -13.02
N GLU A 96 19.32 -11.47 -11.99
CA GLU A 96 19.19 -12.90 -11.70
C GLU A 96 17.87 -13.26 -11.01
N VAL A 97 17.29 -12.31 -10.27
CA VAL A 97 16.16 -12.57 -9.35
C VAL A 97 14.85 -11.87 -9.76
N VAL A 98 14.91 -10.80 -10.56
CA VAL A 98 13.75 -9.94 -10.86
C VAL A 98 12.58 -10.69 -11.49
N VAL A 99 12.83 -11.57 -12.47
CA VAL A 99 11.77 -12.32 -13.16
C VAL A 99 11.07 -13.30 -12.23
N PRO A 100 11.78 -14.25 -11.55
CA PRO A 100 11.10 -15.18 -10.66
C PRO A 100 10.48 -14.48 -9.45
N LEU A 101 11.10 -13.41 -8.92
CA LEU A 101 10.49 -12.62 -7.86
C LEU A 101 9.21 -11.91 -8.33
N ALA A 102 9.19 -11.37 -9.55
CA ALA A 102 7.99 -10.75 -10.11
C ALA A 102 6.87 -11.79 -10.31
N GLN A 103 7.20 -13.00 -10.77
CA GLN A 103 6.25 -14.11 -10.86
C GLN A 103 5.68 -14.49 -9.48
N THR A 104 6.53 -14.57 -8.45
CA THR A 104 6.11 -14.78 -7.07
C THR A 104 5.15 -13.69 -6.60
N TYR A 105 5.45 -12.43 -6.89
CA TYR A 105 4.58 -11.30 -6.56
C TYR A 105 3.24 -11.40 -7.29
N MET A 106 3.25 -11.67 -8.59
CA MET A 106 2.02 -11.86 -9.38
C MET A 106 1.12 -12.96 -8.80
N ALA A 107 1.70 -14.09 -8.38
CA ALA A 107 0.97 -15.21 -7.79
C ALA A 107 0.34 -14.86 -6.43
N GLN A 108 0.96 -13.96 -5.66
CA GLN A 108 0.43 -13.47 -4.39
C GLN A 108 -0.54 -12.27 -4.55
N GLY A 109 -0.85 -11.87 -5.79
CA GLY A 109 -1.68 -10.70 -6.04
C GLY A 109 -0.95 -9.37 -5.87
N LYS A 110 0.37 -9.32 -5.90
CA LYS A 110 1.20 -8.13 -5.69
C LYS A 110 1.49 -7.33 -6.97
N GLN A 111 0.55 -7.30 -7.93
CA GLN A 111 0.65 -6.60 -9.23
C GLN A 111 1.08 -5.14 -9.09
N ALA A 112 0.45 -4.40 -8.17
CA ALA A 112 0.78 -2.99 -7.95
C ALA A 112 2.24 -2.79 -7.52
N GLN A 113 2.80 -3.71 -6.73
CA GLN A 113 4.21 -3.67 -6.32
C GLN A 113 5.13 -3.98 -7.50
N VAL A 114 4.76 -4.93 -8.38
CA VAL A 114 5.48 -5.20 -9.63
C VAL A 114 5.54 -3.96 -10.54
N LEU A 115 4.47 -3.15 -10.58
CA LEU A 115 4.40 -1.96 -11.42
C LEU A 115 5.16 -0.75 -10.85
N SER A 116 5.20 -0.62 -9.53
CA SER A 116 5.66 0.59 -8.83
C SER A 116 7.02 0.48 -8.16
N GLN A 117 7.46 -0.72 -7.76
CA GLN A 117 8.74 -0.86 -7.05
C GLN A 117 9.91 -0.84 -8.04
N PRO A 118 10.95 -0.04 -7.78
CA PRO A 118 12.11 0.08 -8.68
C PRO A 118 12.83 -1.24 -8.96
N GLN A 119 12.74 -2.19 -8.03
CA GLN A 119 13.32 -3.53 -8.20
C GLN A 119 12.71 -4.32 -9.38
N PHE A 120 11.60 -3.86 -9.98
CA PHE A 120 10.96 -4.47 -11.15
C PHE A 120 11.02 -3.59 -12.42
N ASP A 121 11.83 -2.53 -12.43
CA ASP A 121 12.05 -1.69 -13.63
C ASP A 121 12.81 -2.42 -14.75
N ALA A 122 12.29 -2.43 -15.97
CA ALA A 122 13.01 -3.08 -17.07
C ALA A 122 14.36 -2.38 -17.38
N ALA A 123 14.45 -1.07 -17.15
CA ALA A 123 15.66 -0.31 -17.43
C ALA A 123 16.90 -0.87 -16.70
N GLY A 124 18.01 -0.97 -17.44
CA GLY A 124 19.29 -1.47 -16.92
C GLY A 124 19.42 -3.00 -16.84
N LEU A 125 18.39 -3.77 -17.21
CA LEU A 125 18.47 -5.23 -17.29
C LEU A 125 19.00 -5.71 -18.66
N PRO A 126 19.50 -6.95 -18.80
CA PRO A 126 19.79 -7.55 -20.10
C PRO A 126 18.53 -7.67 -20.99
N PRO A 127 18.63 -7.58 -22.34
CA PRO A 127 17.46 -7.51 -23.24
C PRO A 127 16.44 -8.66 -23.09
N ASP A 128 16.91 -9.88 -22.87
CA ASP A 128 16.09 -11.07 -22.63
C ASP A 128 15.33 -10.98 -21.30
N VAL A 129 15.99 -10.49 -20.25
CA VAL A 129 15.37 -10.24 -18.95
C VAL A 129 14.39 -9.07 -19.03
N GLN A 130 14.72 -8.02 -19.79
CA GLN A 130 13.82 -6.89 -20.05
C GLN A 130 12.52 -7.36 -20.70
N LEU A 131 12.61 -8.22 -21.71
CA LEU A 131 11.44 -8.75 -22.41
C LEU A 131 10.50 -9.44 -21.41
N GLN A 132 11.04 -10.35 -20.58
CA GLN A 132 10.24 -11.06 -19.58
C GLN A 132 9.63 -10.13 -18.54
N VAL A 133 10.39 -9.14 -18.05
CA VAL A 133 9.87 -8.12 -17.12
C VAL A 133 8.75 -7.31 -17.77
N TRP A 134 8.88 -6.91 -19.04
CA TRP A 134 7.83 -6.19 -19.75
C TRP A 134 6.57 -7.01 -19.94
N LEU A 135 6.67 -8.31 -20.26
CA LEU A 135 5.50 -9.19 -20.34
C LEU A 135 4.80 -9.35 -18.99
N ILE A 136 5.55 -9.50 -17.90
CA ILE A 136 4.97 -9.55 -16.54
C ILE A 136 4.30 -8.22 -16.19
N ARG A 137 4.92 -7.08 -16.54
CA ARG A 137 4.33 -5.75 -16.35
C ARG A 137 3.08 -5.54 -17.22
N ALA A 138 3.04 -6.10 -18.43
CA ALA A 138 1.85 -6.08 -19.28
C ALA A 138 0.69 -6.82 -18.61
N ALA A 139 0.94 -8.03 -18.11
CA ALA A 139 -0.04 -8.80 -17.35
C ALA A 139 -0.49 -8.07 -16.08
N ALA A 140 0.45 -7.51 -15.30
CA ALA A 140 0.14 -6.75 -14.10
C ALA A 140 -0.71 -5.51 -14.40
N SER A 141 -0.36 -4.75 -15.44
CA SER A 141 -1.10 -3.56 -15.88
C SER A 141 -2.51 -3.94 -16.30
N ALA A 142 -2.66 -5.01 -17.08
CA ALA A 142 -3.95 -5.51 -17.52
C ALA A 142 -4.82 -5.96 -16.35
N ASP A 143 -4.24 -6.64 -15.36
CA ASP A 143 -4.92 -7.06 -14.13
C ASP A 143 -5.36 -5.87 -13.27
N THR A 144 -4.58 -4.79 -13.24
CA THR A 144 -4.97 -3.54 -12.56
C THR A 144 -5.92 -2.66 -13.37
N GLY A 145 -6.30 -3.07 -14.59
CA GLY A 145 -7.24 -2.36 -15.46
C GLY A 145 -6.60 -1.28 -16.36
N ASP A 146 -5.28 -1.06 -16.30
CA ASP A 146 -4.58 -0.14 -17.20
C ASP A 146 -4.23 -0.84 -18.52
N LEU A 147 -5.22 -0.93 -19.40
CA LEU A 147 -5.08 -1.58 -20.71
C LEU A 147 -4.11 -0.83 -21.62
N ARG A 148 -3.97 0.50 -21.45
CA ARG A 148 -3.05 1.30 -22.25
C ARG A 148 -1.60 1.01 -21.85
N ALA A 149 -1.30 0.98 -20.56
CA ALA A 149 0.02 0.60 -20.07
C ALA A 149 0.35 -0.87 -20.41
N ALA A 150 -0.65 -1.75 -20.36
CA ALA A 150 -0.48 -3.14 -20.76
C ALA A 150 -0.06 -3.28 -22.24
N LEU A 151 -0.77 -2.63 -23.17
CA LEU A 151 -0.41 -2.63 -24.58
C LEU A 151 0.96 -1.99 -24.83
N LYS A 152 1.27 -0.88 -24.14
CA LYS A 152 2.59 -0.26 -24.22
C LYS A 152 3.69 -1.25 -23.79
N ALA A 153 3.52 -1.94 -22.67
CA ALA A 153 4.50 -2.92 -22.19
C ALA A 153 4.67 -4.10 -23.17
N VAL A 154 3.59 -4.53 -23.84
CA VAL A 154 3.68 -5.51 -24.94
C VAL A 154 4.52 -4.96 -26.10
N ASP A 155 4.31 -3.71 -26.51
CA ASP A 155 5.08 -3.09 -27.59
C ASP A 155 6.57 -2.99 -27.24
N GLU A 156 6.92 -2.62 -26.01
CA GLU A 156 8.31 -2.59 -25.52
C GLU A 156 8.93 -4.01 -25.55
N ALA A 157 8.20 -5.04 -25.12
CA ALA A 157 8.64 -6.42 -25.21
C ALA A 157 8.85 -6.88 -26.67
N ARG A 158 7.97 -6.47 -27.58
CA ARG A 158 8.03 -6.82 -29.01
C ARG A 158 9.25 -6.22 -29.71
N VAL A 159 9.68 -5.02 -29.31
CA VAL A 159 10.89 -4.37 -29.85
C VAL A 159 12.16 -5.15 -29.49
N LEU A 160 12.20 -5.77 -28.30
CA LEU A 160 13.36 -6.52 -27.82
C LEU A 160 13.58 -7.84 -28.57
N ASP A 161 12.50 -8.54 -28.96
CA ASP A 161 12.56 -9.70 -29.84
C ASP A 161 11.35 -9.77 -30.80
N PRO A 162 11.49 -9.26 -32.03
CA PRO A 162 10.42 -9.30 -33.03
C PRO A 162 10.03 -10.69 -33.53
N ARG A 163 10.84 -11.73 -33.24
CA ARG A 163 10.58 -13.12 -33.65
C ARG A 163 9.89 -13.94 -32.56
N SER A 164 9.74 -13.40 -31.35
CA SER A 164 9.03 -14.08 -30.27
C SER A 164 7.51 -14.02 -30.46
N ALA A 165 6.84 -15.15 -30.24
CA ALA A 165 5.39 -15.23 -30.19
C ALA A 165 4.80 -14.72 -28.86
N GLU A 166 5.61 -14.60 -27.80
CA GLU A 166 5.14 -14.28 -26.45
C GLU A 166 4.48 -12.90 -26.34
N PRO A 167 5.03 -11.80 -26.91
CA PRO A 167 4.36 -10.49 -26.87
C PRO A 167 2.99 -10.52 -27.55
N TRP A 168 2.87 -11.21 -28.69
CA TRP A 168 1.60 -11.36 -29.41
C TRP A 168 0.56 -12.13 -28.60
N LEU A 169 0.96 -13.19 -27.88
CA LEU A 169 0.07 -13.94 -27.00
C LEU A 169 -0.36 -13.12 -25.78
N ALA A 170 0.54 -12.31 -25.21
CA ALA A 170 0.23 -11.42 -24.08
C ALA A 170 -0.75 -10.30 -24.47
N GLU A 171 -0.75 -9.90 -25.74
CA GLU A 171 -1.61 -8.84 -26.29
C GLU A 171 -3.09 -9.23 -26.37
N VAL A 172 -3.38 -10.47 -26.75
CA VAL A 172 -4.75 -10.96 -27.01
C VAL A 172 -5.72 -10.70 -25.84
N PRO A 173 -5.44 -11.14 -24.59
CA PRO A 173 -6.37 -10.91 -23.48
C PRO A 173 -6.55 -9.42 -23.16
N VAL A 174 -5.52 -8.58 -23.40
CA VAL A 174 -5.60 -7.13 -23.19
C VAL A 174 -6.56 -6.51 -24.20
N ARG A 175 -6.46 -6.90 -25.48
CA ARG A 175 -7.34 -6.42 -26.55
C ARG A 175 -8.78 -6.91 -26.40
N ILE A 176 -9.00 -8.13 -25.93
CA ILE A 176 -10.33 -8.63 -25.56
C ILE A 176 -10.96 -7.75 -24.48
N ARG A 177 -10.23 -7.45 -23.40
CA ARG A 177 -10.71 -6.54 -22.33
C ARG A 177 -10.99 -5.12 -22.87
N ALA A 178 -10.22 -4.66 -23.85
CA ALA A 178 -10.43 -3.38 -24.53
C ALA A 178 -11.56 -3.40 -25.58
N LYS A 179 -12.23 -4.55 -25.80
CA LYS A 179 -13.24 -4.78 -26.85
C LYS A 179 -12.70 -4.56 -28.28
N GLN A 180 -11.40 -4.72 -28.48
CA GLN A 180 -10.69 -4.59 -29.75
C GLN A 180 -10.53 -5.97 -30.42
N PHE A 181 -11.66 -6.55 -30.82
CA PHE A 181 -11.70 -7.96 -31.24
C PHE A 181 -10.96 -8.23 -32.55
N LYS A 182 -10.98 -7.28 -33.50
CA LYS A 182 -10.26 -7.41 -34.78
C LYS A 182 -8.75 -7.43 -34.59
N GLU A 183 -8.25 -6.57 -33.71
CA GLU A 183 -6.84 -6.48 -33.39
C GLU A 183 -6.39 -7.69 -32.55
N ALA A 184 -7.27 -8.22 -31.69
CA ALA A 184 -7.02 -9.48 -31.00
C ALA A 184 -6.90 -10.66 -31.97
N GLU A 185 -7.75 -10.70 -33.01
CA GLU A 185 -7.69 -11.70 -34.08
C GLU A 185 -6.39 -11.61 -34.89
N ALA A 186 -5.94 -10.39 -35.23
CA ALA A 186 -4.67 -10.18 -35.91
C ALA A 186 -3.47 -10.60 -35.04
N ALA A 187 -3.49 -10.28 -33.75
CA ALA A 187 -2.43 -10.66 -32.82
C ALA A 187 -2.30 -12.18 -32.68
N VAL A 188 -3.42 -12.90 -32.53
CA VAL A 188 -3.37 -14.37 -32.43
C VAL A 188 -2.99 -15.05 -33.74
N ALA A 189 -3.39 -14.48 -34.90
CA ALA A 189 -2.93 -14.97 -36.20
C ALA A 189 -1.40 -14.88 -36.30
N ARG A 190 -0.81 -13.74 -35.90
CA ARG A 190 0.64 -13.57 -35.90
C ARG A 190 1.36 -14.49 -34.91
N ALA A 191 0.79 -14.69 -33.72
CA ALA A 191 1.31 -15.65 -32.75
C ALA A 191 1.34 -17.08 -33.31
N LEU A 192 0.32 -17.49 -34.07
CA LEU A 192 0.25 -18.81 -34.71
C LEU A 192 1.19 -18.94 -35.90
N GLU A 193 1.49 -17.86 -36.63
CA GLU A 193 2.54 -17.87 -37.66
C GLU A 193 3.93 -18.12 -37.07
N LEU A 194 4.21 -17.53 -35.90
CA LEU A 194 5.48 -17.67 -35.20
C LEU A 194 5.58 -18.99 -34.43
N ALA A 195 4.46 -19.49 -33.90
CA ALA A 195 4.38 -20.71 -33.08
C ALA A 195 3.13 -21.56 -33.43
N PRO A 196 3.11 -22.27 -34.57
CA PRO A 196 1.92 -22.99 -35.06
C PRO A 196 1.45 -24.13 -34.15
N ASN A 197 2.38 -24.71 -33.38
CA ASN A 197 2.13 -25.83 -32.46
C ASN A 197 1.89 -25.38 -31.01
N SER A 198 1.62 -24.10 -30.77
CA SER A 198 1.35 -23.59 -29.41
C SER A 198 -0.11 -23.80 -28.99
N ALA A 199 -0.35 -24.70 -28.03
CA ALA A 199 -1.68 -24.90 -27.44
C ALA A 199 -2.27 -23.60 -26.88
N GLN A 200 -1.43 -22.76 -26.25
CA GLN A 200 -1.82 -21.45 -25.73
C GLN A 200 -2.30 -20.51 -26.85
N ALA A 201 -1.64 -20.52 -28.01
CA ALA A 201 -2.07 -19.71 -29.16
C ALA A 201 -3.46 -20.15 -29.68
N TRP A 202 -3.72 -21.46 -29.74
CA TRP A 202 -5.03 -21.99 -30.11
C TRP A 202 -6.13 -21.68 -29.07
N TYR A 203 -5.81 -21.71 -27.78
CA TYR A 203 -6.72 -21.25 -26.72
C TYR A 203 -7.10 -19.77 -26.89
N GLN A 204 -6.12 -18.91 -27.15
CA GLN A 204 -6.38 -17.48 -27.37
C GLN A 204 -7.27 -17.27 -28.61
N LYS A 205 -7.07 -18.07 -29.67
CA LYS A 205 -7.92 -18.02 -30.88
C LYS A 205 -9.37 -18.39 -30.56
N GLY A 206 -9.57 -19.44 -29.76
CA GLY A 206 -10.90 -19.81 -29.27
C GLY A 206 -11.55 -18.72 -28.42
N SER A 207 -10.77 -18.09 -27.55
CA SER A 207 -11.23 -16.98 -26.70
C SER A 207 -11.70 -15.78 -27.51
N VAL A 208 -10.96 -15.39 -28.55
CA VAL A 208 -11.35 -14.30 -29.49
C VAL A 208 -12.63 -14.65 -30.24
N ALA A 209 -12.75 -15.88 -30.76
CA ALA A 209 -13.96 -16.33 -31.44
C ALA A 209 -15.19 -16.35 -30.52
N HIS A 210 -15.00 -16.77 -29.26
CA HIS A 210 -16.06 -16.82 -28.25
C HIS A 210 -16.64 -15.43 -27.97
N VAL A 211 -15.78 -14.44 -27.64
CA VAL A 211 -16.25 -13.06 -27.35
C VAL A 211 -16.82 -12.35 -28.58
N SER A 212 -16.49 -12.83 -29.78
CA SER A 212 -17.04 -12.34 -31.05
C SER A 212 -18.37 -13.01 -31.44
N GLY A 213 -18.88 -13.94 -30.63
CA GLY A 213 -20.13 -14.66 -30.88
C GLY A 213 -20.03 -15.81 -31.88
N ASN A 214 -18.82 -16.14 -32.37
CA ASN A 214 -18.61 -17.26 -33.31
C ASN A 214 -18.36 -18.57 -32.54
N LEU A 215 -19.44 -19.14 -32.03
CA LEU A 215 -19.39 -20.34 -31.18
C LEU A 215 -18.81 -21.57 -31.90
N PRO A 216 -19.13 -21.86 -33.17
CA PRO A 216 -18.51 -22.97 -33.90
C PRO A 216 -16.99 -22.84 -34.04
N ALA A 217 -16.48 -21.66 -34.39
CA ALA A 217 -15.04 -21.43 -34.49
C ALA A 217 -14.35 -21.49 -33.12
N SER A 218 -15.03 -21.03 -32.07
CA SER A 218 -14.53 -21.13 -30.69
C SER A 218 -14.34 -22.59 -30.27
N LEU A 219 -15.33 -23.46 -30.50
CA LEU A 219 -15.23 -24.89 -30.19
C LEU A 219 -14.07 -25.55 -30.94
N ALA A 220 -13.97 -25.32 -32.27
CA ALA A 220 -12.92 -25.90 -33.09
C ALA A 220 -11.50 -25.49 -32.64
N ALA A 221 -11.32 -24.24 -32.20
CA ALA A 221 -10.03 -23.76 -31.70
C ALA A 221 -9.68 -24.36 -30.32
N TYR A 222 -10.64 -24.47 -29.40
CA TYR A 222 -10.42 -25.16 -28.12
C TYR A 222 -10.12 -26.65 -28.32
N ASP A 223 -10.78 -27.31 -29.27
CA ASP A 223 -10.49 -28.71 -29.63
C ASP A 223 -9.05 -28.86 -30.12
N GLN A 224 -8.56 -27.93 -30.94
CA GLN A 224 -7.18 -27.96 -31.43
C GLN A 224 -6.16 -27.70 -30.31
N ALA A 225 -6.45 -26.77 -29.39
CA ALA A 225 -5.62 -26.56 -28.21
C ALA A 225 -5.51 -27.84 -27.37
N LEU A 226 -6.63 -28.54 -27.17
CA LEU A 226 -6.69 -29.79 -26.39
C LEU A 226 -6.08 -31.00 -27.13
N LYS A 227 -5.94 -30.95 -28.46
CA LYS A 227 -5.17 -31.95 -29.23
C LYS A 227 -3.67 -31.77 -29.04
N LEU A 228 -3.20 -30.53 -28.99
CA LEU A 228 -1.79 -30.20 -28.79
C LEU A 228 -1.37 -30.41 -27.32
N ASP A 229 -2.24 -30.03 -26.38
CA ASP A 229 -2.07 -30.25 -24.96
C ASP A 229 -3.38 -30.73 -24.31
N PRO A 230 -3.56 -32.05 -24.12
CA PRO A 230 -4.75 -32.62 -23.47
C PRO A 230 -4.99 -32.12 -22.04
N LYS A 231 -3.96 -31.59 -21.37
CA LYS A 231 -3.99 -31.08 -19.98
C LYS A 231 -4.22 -29.57 -19.91
N HIS A 232 -4.51 -28.89 -21.04
CA HIS A 232 -4.75 -27.45 -21.07
C HIS A 232 -6.08 -27.06 -20.39
N ILE A 233 -5.99 -26.65 -19.12
CA ILE A 233 -7.15 -26.38 -18.25
C ILE A 233 -8.06 -25.28 -18.80
N GLU A 234 -7.50 -24.15 -19.24
CA GLU A 234 -8.28 -22.98 -19.66
C GLU A 234 -9.16 -23.28 -20.88
N SER A 235 -8.66 -24.06 -21.84
CA SER A 235 -9.43 -24.47 -23.03
C SER A 235 -10.60 -25.36 -22.65
N ARG A 236 -10.39 -26.25 -21.67
CA ARG A 236 -11.40 -27.22 -21.25
C ARG A 236 -12.52 -26.55 -20.45
N VAL A 237 -12.17 -25.64 -19.52
CA VAL A 237 -13.17 -24.84 -18.78
C VAL A 237 -14.00 -23.98 -19.73
N ALA A 238 -13.35 -23.30 -20.68
CA ALA A 238 -14.05 -22.46 -21.65
C ALA A 238 -15.00 -23.27 -22.54
N ARG A 239 -14.57 -24.46 -22.99
CA ARG A 239 -15.40 -25.37 -23.80
C ARG A 239 -16.60 -25.93 -23.00
N ALA A 240 -16.40 -26.31 -21.74
CA ALA A 240 -17.46 -26.80 -20.86
C ALA A 240 -18.55 -25.74 -20.59
N GLY A 241 -18.15 -24.49 -20.32
CA GLY A 241 -19.10 -23.39 -20.18
C GLY A 241 -19.93 -23.17 -21.44
N LEU A 242 -19.28 -23.23 -22.61
CA LEU A 242 -19.97 -23.08 -23.89
C LEU A 242 -20.95 -24.25 -24.18
N TYR A 243 -20.60 -25.48 -23.78
CA TYR A 243 -21.53 -26.61 -23.85
C TYR A 243 -22.73 -26.43 -22.93
N LEU A 244 -22.55 -25.88 -21.74
CA LEU A 244 -23.65 -25.57 -20.83
C LEU A 244 -24.60 -24.55 -21.46
N ASP A 245 -24.08 -23.48 -22.04
CA ASP A 245 -24.89 -22.44 -22.71
C ASP A 245 -25.63 -22.97 -23.94
N LEU A 246 -25.02 -23.88 -24.70
CA LEU A 246 -25.62 -24.56 -25.85
C LEU A 246 -26.58 -25.70 -25.48
N ASN A 247 -26.87 -25.88 -24.19
CA ASN A 247 -27.72 -26.97 -23.67
C ASN A 247 -27.23 -28.37 -24.09
N ARG A 248 -25.91 -28.60 -24.02
CA ARG A 248 -25.22 -29.88 -24.28
C ARG A 248 -24.71 -30.50 -22.97
N PRO A 249 -25.59 -31.08 -22.13
CA PRO A 249 -25.23 -31.51 -20.78
C PRO A 249 -24.23 -32.67 -20.74
N ALA A 250 -24.29 -33.61 -21.69
CA ALA A 250 -23.36 -34.75 -21.75
C ALA A 250 -21.91 -34.32 -22.04
N ASP A 251 -21.73 -33.40 -22.99
CA ASP A 251 -20.41 -32.84 -23.31
C ASP A 251 -19.87 -31.98 -22.17
N THR A 252 -20.76 -31.22 -21.50
CA THR A 252 -20.42 -30.44 -20.30
C THR A 252 -19.89 -31.36 -19.19
N GLN A 253 -20.59 -32.46 -18.90
CA GLN A 253 -20.18 -33.41 -17.88
C GLN A 253 -18.84 -34.08 -18.23
N ALA A 254 -18.61 -34.45 -19.49
CA ALA A 254 -17.35 -35.06 -19.92
C ALA A 254 -16.13 -34.15 -19.69
N ASP A 255 -16.28 -32.84 -19.90
CA ASP A 255 -15.20 -31.88 -19.61
C ASP A 255 -15.01 -31.63 -18.12
N ILE A 256 -16.09 -31.60 -17.32
CA ILE A 256 -16.01 -31.54 -15.84
C ILE A 256 -15.25 -32.77 -15.30
N ASP A 257 -15.57 -33.97 -15.79
CA ASP A 257 -14.93 -35.21 -15.35
C ASP A 257 -13.44 -35.23 -15.70
N ALA A 258 -13.07 -34.74 -16.89
CA ALA A 258 -11.69 -34.63 -17.31
C ALA A 258 -10.89 -33.60 -16.48
N LEU A 259 -11.48 -32.43 -16.17
CA LEU A 259 -10.89 -31.43 -15.28
C LEU A 259 -10.60 -32.03 -13.89
N THR A 260 -11.57 -32.78 -13.36
CA THR A 260 -11.45 -33.46 -12.06
C THR A 260 -10.35 -34.53 -12.08
N ARG A 261 -10.22 -35.29 -13.17
CA ARG A 261 -9.17 -36.31 -13.32
C ARG A 261 -7.77 -35.71 -13.35
N TYR A 262 -7.53 -34.66 -14.13
CA TYR A 262 -6.20 -34.05 -14.21
C TYR A 262 -5.77 -33.38 -12.92
N ALA A 263 -6.71 -32.72 -12.23
CA ALA A 263 -6.50 -32.21 -10.87
C ALA A 263 -6.01 -33.33 -9.92
N ARG A 264 -6.63 -34.51 -10.01
CA ARG A 264 -6.26 -35.69 -9.21
C ARG A 264 -4.88 -36.25 -9.58
N GLU A 265 -4.56 -36.38 -10.87
CA GLU A 265 -3.25 -36.84 -11.34
C GLU A 265 -2.11 -35.91 -10.88
N ALA A 266 -2.32 -34.59 -10.96
CA ALA A 266 -1.37 -33.59 -10.50
C ALA A 266 -1.18 -33.58 -8.97
N SER A 267 -2.18 -34.04 -8.22
CA SER A 267 -2.09 -34.25 -6.77
C SER A 267 -1.31 -35.54 -6.44
N LEU A 268 -1.60 -36.65 -7.14
CA LEU A 268 -0.99 -37.97 -6.91
C LEU A 268 0.50 -38.03 -7.28
N ALA A 269 0.95 -37.27 -8.28
CA ALA A 269 2.37 -37.19 -8.65
C ALA A 269 3.27 -36.61 -7.54
N ARG A 270 2.71 -35.95 -6.51
CA ARG A 270 3.45 -35.31 -5.41
C ARG A 270 3.82 -36.23 -4.24
N LYS A 271 3.41 -37.51 -4.26
CA LYS A 271 3.76 -38.58 -3.29
C LYS A 271 3.74 -38.19 -1.78
N GLU A 272 2.80 -37.37 -1.33
CA GLU A 272 2.51 -37.17 0.10
C GLU A 272 1.02 -36.80 0.34
N PRO A 273 0.50 -37.00 1.56
CA PRO A 273 -0.88 -36.64 1.93
C PRO A 273 -0.98 -35.12 2.07
N VAL A 274 -1.29 -34.44 0.98
CA VAL A 274 -1.51 -33.00 0.99
C VAL A 274 -2.84 -32.73 1.70
N GLN A 275 -2.80 -31.97 2.81
CA GLN A 275 -3.95 -31.21 3.33
C GLN A 275 -4.70 -30.59 2.15
N PRO A 276 -6.05 -30.48 2.15
CA PRO A 276 -6.89 -30.27 0.96
C PRO A 276 -6.62 -28.94 0.21
N THR A 277 -5.47 -28.85 -0.46
CA THR A 277 -4.86 -27.62 -0.98
C THR A 277 -4.05 -27.91 -2.26
N GLY A 278 -4.47 -28.91 -3.03
CA GLY A 278 -4.14 -29.04 -4.45
C GLY A 278 -5.45 -28.93 -5.25
N PRO A 279 -5.52 -28.10 -6.31
CA PRO A 279 -6.81 -27.61 -6.80
C PRO A 279 -7.58 -28.72 -7.53
N ASN A 280 -8.69 -29.16 -6.94
CA ASN A 280 -9.89 -29.33 -7.77
C ASN A 280 -10.15 -27.95 -8.40
N GLU A 281 -10.40 -27.92 -9.70
CA GLU A 281 -10.66 -26.69 -10.44
C GLU A 281 -12.01 -26.11 -9.97
N PRO A 282 -12.07 -25.01 -9.19
CA PRO A 282 -13.32 -24.51 -8.60
C PRO A 282 -14.34 -24.10 -9.67
N ARG A 283 -13.88 -23.74 -10.88
CA ARG A 283 -14.76 -23.49 -12.03
C ARG A 283 -15.49 -24.75 -12.47
N ALA A 284 -14.88 -25.93 -12.34
CA ALA A 284 -15.54 -27.21 -12.63
C ALA A 284 -16.67 -27.49 -11.62
N SER A 285 -16.43 -27.27 -10.32
CA SER A 285 -17.47 -27.41 -9.28
C SER A 285 -18.61 -26.40 -9.49
N TYR A 286 -18.33 -25.19 -9.95
CA TYR A 286 -19.39 -24.24 -10.31
C TYR A 286 -20.23 -24.69 -11.51
N LEU A 287 -19.58 -25.16 -12.59
CA LEU A 287 -20.28 -25.72 -13.73
C LEU A 287 -21.16 -26.92 -13.31
N GLN A 288 -20.69 -27.72 -12.35
CA GLN A 288 -21.47 -28.80 -11.75
C GLN A 288 -22.69 -28.28 -10.95
N ALA A 289 -22.54 -27.19 -10.19
CA ALA A 289 -23.64 -26.58 -9.45
C ALA A 289 -24.74 -26.05 -10.40
N LEU A 290 -24.34 -25.33 -11.47
CA LEU A 290 -25.28 -24.82 -12.47
C LEU A 290 -26.00 -25.94 -13.24
N LEU A 291 -25.28 -27.00 -13.62
CA LEU A 291 -25.86 -28.16 -14.28
C LEU A 291 -26.85 -28.88 -13.36
N ALA A 292 -26.54 -28.99 -12.07
CA ALA A 292 -27.42 -29.58 -11.06
C ALA A 292 -28.69 -28.75 -10.81
N GLU A 293 -28.58 -27.42 -10.71
CA GLU A 293 -29.74 -26.53 -10.58
C GLU A 293 -30.68 -26.64 -11.77
N ARG A 294 -30.15 -26.65 -13.00
CA ARG A 294 -30.94 -26.87 -14.23
C ARG A 294 -31.67 -28.21 -14.22
N ASN A 295 -31.04 -29.23 -13.65
CA ASN A 295 -31.62 -30.57 -13.50
C ASN A 295 -32.47 -30.73 -12.23
N GLN A 296 -32.75 -29.65 -11.49
CA GLN A 296 -33.52 -29.65 -10.23
C GLN A 296 -32.95 -30.60 -9.15
N GLN A 297 -31.62 -30.63 -9.03
CA GLN A 297 -30.87 -31.47 -8.08
C GLN A 297 -30.25 -30.62 -6.96
N PRO A 298 -31.04 -30.12 -5.97
CA PRO A 298 -30.56 -29.18 -4.95
C PRO A 298 -29.44 -29.75 -4.08
N ALA A 299 -29.45 -31.07 -3.81
CA ALA A 299 -28.39 -31.72 -3.03
C ALA A 299 -27.03 -31.73 -3.77
N VAL A 300 -27.04 -31.96 -5.09
CA VAL A 300 -25.82 -31.94 -5.91
C VAL A 300 -25.32 -30.50 -6.05
N ALA A 301 -26.23 -29.54 -6.26
CA ALA A 301 -25.90 -28.12 -6.30
C ALA A 301 -25.26 -27.65 -4.99
N GLN A 302 -25.87 -27.96 -3.84
CA GLN A 302 -25.33 -27.58 -2.52
C GLN A 302 -23.95 -28.22 -2.26
N LYS A 303 -23.75 -29.50 -2.64
CA LYS A 303 -22.45 -30.16 -2.51
C LYS A 303 -21.38 -29.47 -3.36
N ALA A 304 -21.71 -29.12 -4.58
CA ALA A 304 -20.81 -28.43 -5.50
C ALA A 304 -20.46 -27.01 -5.02
N LEU A 305 -21.44 -26.24 -4.52
CA LEU A 305 -21.19 -24.92 -3.90
C LEU A 305 -20.28 -25.03 -2.67
N LYS A 306 -20.46 -26.06 -1.83
CA LYS A 306 -19.60 -26.32 -0.67
C LYS A 306 -18.17 -26.70 -1.08
N GLU A 307 -18.00 -27.40 -2.20
CA GLU A 307 -16.68 -27.69 -2.74
C GLU A 307 -15.95 -26.40 -3.16
N ILE A 308 -16.66 -25.46 -3.80
CA ILE A 308 -16.09 -24.14 -4.16
C ILE A 308 -15.57 -23.41 -2.93
N THR A 309 -16.35 -23.31 -1.86
CA THR A 309 -15.92 -22.61 -0.63
C THR A 309 -14.79 -23.37 0.08
N THR A 310 -14.82 -24.71 0.07
CA THR A 310 -13.70 -25.52 0.61
C THR A 310 -12.38 -25.25 -0.12
N LEU A 311 -12.45 -24.99 -1.43
CA LEU A 311 -11.27 -24.72 -2.26
C LEU A 311 -10.80 -23.26 -2.16
N LEU A 312 -11.73 -22.31 -2.04
CA LEU A 312 -11.41 -20.89 -2.14
C LEU A 312 -11.25 -20.20 -0.77
N ASP A 313 -11.92 -20.66 0.30
CA ASP A 313 -11.80 -20.07 1.64
C ASP A 313 -10.36 -20.13 2.20
N PRO A 314 -9.58 -21.21 1.99
CA PRO A 314 -8.19 -21.27 2.46
C PRO A 314 -7.23 -20.38 1.67
N VAL A 315 -7.62 -19.94 0.47
CA VAL A 315 -6.75 -19.14 -0.41
C VAL A 315 -6.83 -17.68 0.04
N PRO A 316 -5.70 -17.05 0.39
CA PRO A 316 -5.71 -15.64 0.76
C PRO A 316 -6.34 -14.79 -0.36
N ILE A 317 -7.28 -13.92 0.00
CA ILE A 317 -8.05 -13.13 -0.96
C ILE A 317 -7.16 -12.32 -1.90
N ASP A 318 -5.98 -11.89 -1.43
CA ASP A 318 -5.01 -11.18 -2.23
C ASP A 318 -4.55 -11.99 -3.45
N PHE A 319 -4.40 -13.30 -3.32
CA PHE A 319 -3.88 -14.17 -4.39
C PHE A 319 -4.90 -14.30 -5.54
N ILE A 320 -6.18 -14.15 -5.23
CA ILE A 320 -7.28 -14.25 -6.20
C ILE A 320 -7.93 -12.90 -6.52
N ARG A 321 -7.45 -11.78 -5.96
CA ARG A 321 -8.10 -10.47 -6.11
C ARG A 321 -8.15 -9.96 -7.56
N TYR A 322 -7.24 -10.41 -8.42
CA TYR A 322 -7.25 -10.12 -9.86
C TYR A 322 -7.80 -11.27 -10.71
N ARG A 323 -8.45 -12.24 -10.07
CA ARG A 323 -9.15 -13.36 -10.69
C ARG A 323 -10.66 -13.18 -10.48
N PRO A 324 -11.31 -12.24 -11.21
CA PRO A 324 -12.72 -11.88 -10.96
C PRO A 324 -13.66 -13.08 -11.06
N GLN A 325 -13.36 -14.06 -11.91
CA GLN A 325 -14.11 -15.30 -11.97
C GLN A 325 -14.12 -16.01 -10.61
N LEU A 326 -12.97 -16.21 -9.97
CA LEU A 326 -12.89 -16.89 -8.67
C LEU A 326 -13.58 -16.10 -7.54
N LEU A 327 -13.47 -14.77 -7.55
CA LEU A 327 -14.14 -13.89 -6.59
C LEU A 327 -15.67 -13.96 -6.71
N MET A 328 -16.16 -13.92 -7.96
CA MET A 328 -17.60 -14.06 -8.23
C MET A 328 -18.09 -15.43 -7.78
N LEU A 329 -17.35 -16.50 -8.10
CA LEU A 329 -17.68 -17.87 -7.69
C LEU A 329 -17.75 -18.02 -6.18
N ASN A 330 -16.76 -17.50 -5.45
CA ASN A 330 -16.74 -17.54 -3.99
C ASN A 330 -17.94 -16.75 -3.41
N GLY A 331 -18.19 -15.54 -3.90
CA GLY A 331 -19.30 -14.70 -3.42
C GLY A 331 -20.68 -15.28 -3.70
N LEU A 332 -20.89 -15.85 -4.88
CA LEU A 332 -22.14 -16.54 -5.24
C LEU A 332 -22.33 -17.83 -4.44
N ALA A 333 -21.26 -18.60 -4.21
CA ALA A 333 -21.33 -19.82 -3.40
C ALA A 333 -21.73 -19.51 -1.95
N HIS A 334 -21.12 -18.50 -1.31
CA HIS A 334 -21.53 -18.08 0.04
C HIS A 334 -22.94 -17.51 0.08
N TYR A 335 -23.35 -16.74 -0.92
CA TYR A 335 -24.72 -16.23 -0.98
C TYR A 335 -25.74 -17.37 -1.07
N GLY A 336 -25.48 -18.38 -1.92
CA GLY A 336 -26.31 -19.60 -2.02
C GLY A 336 -26.32 -20.46 -0.75
N LEU A 337 -25.30 -20.33 0.10
CA LEU A 337 -25.20 -20.98 1.42
C LEU A 337 -25.76 -20.13 2.58
N ASN A 338 -26.35 -18.96 2.29
CA ASN A 338 -26.84 -17.97 3.27
C ASN A 338 -25.75 -17.34 4.17
N GLU A 339 -24.50 -17.31 3.70
CA GLU A 339 -23.34 -16.75 4.41
C GLU A 339 -23.07 -15.30 3.96
N SER A 340 -23.97 -14.38 4.34
CA SER A 340 -24.03 -13.01 3.79
C SER A 340 -22.77 -12.16 3.97
N GLU A 341 -22.04 -12.32 5.08
CA GLU A 341 -20.80 -11.57 5.32
C GLU A 341 -19.67 -12.01 4.39
N LYS A 342 -19.46 -13.32 4.27
CA LYS A 342 -18.45 -13.88 3.35
C LYS A 342 -18.81 -13.59 1.89
N ALA A 343 -20.10 -13.67 1.56
CA ALA A 343 -20.60 -13.27 0.26
C ALA A 343 -20.25 -11.81 -0.06
N ALA A 344 -20.53 -10.87 0.86
CA ALA A 344 -20.18 -9.47 0.67
C ALA A 344 -18.68 -9.27 0.45
N GLN A 345 -17.82 -9.93 1.22
CA GLN A 345 -16.36 -9.80 1.08
C GLN A 345 -15.88 -10.18 -0.32
N ALA A 346 -16.27 -11.35 -0.84
CA ALA A 346 -15.83 -11.78 -2.16
C ALA A 346 -16.44 -10.94 -3.30
N LEU A 347 -17.73 -10.57 -3.18
CA LEU A 347 -18.42 -9.72 -4.17
C LEU A 347 -17.88 -8.28 -4.19
N GLU A 348 -17.39 -7.76 -3.05
CA GLU A 348 -16.69 -6.47 -2.99
C GLU A 348 -15.44 -6.45 -3.86
N TYR A 349 -14.59 -7.47 -3.71
CA TYR A 349 -13.39 -7.60 -4.54
C TYR A 349 -13.74 -7.79 -6.02
N PHE A 350 -14.77 -8.59 -6.30
CA PHE A 350 -15.26 -8.76 -7.67
C PHE A 350 -15.70 -7.41 -8.27
N GLN A 351 -16.54 -6.65 -7.56
CA GLN A 351 -17.07 -5.37 -8.02
C GLN A 351 -15.99 -4.31 -8.21
N LYS A 352 -14.90 -4.36 -7.44
CA LYS A 352 -13.73 -3.48 -7.63
C LYS A 352 -13.02 -3.75 -8.95
N VAL A 353 -12.93 -5.01 -9.37
CA VAL A 353 -12.30 -5.41 -10.63
C VAL A 353 -13.26 -5.25 -11.81
N GLN A 354 -14.52 -5.62 -11.64
CA GLN A 354 -15.58 -5.50 -12.63
C GLN A 354 -16.62 -4.49 -12.17
N GLY A 355 -16.41 -3.23 -12.55
CA GLY A 355 -17.39 -2.16 -12.32
C GLY A 355 -18.69 -2.40 -13.09
N SER A 356 -19.79 -1.88 -12.58
CA SER A 356 -21.09 -1.79 -13.28
C SER A 356 -21.75 -3.13 -13.63
N THR A 357 -21.63 -4.15 -12.77
CA THR A 357 -22.35 -5.42 -12.92
C THR A 357 -23.63 -5.48 -12.07
N PRO A 358 -24.62 -6.34 -12.40
CA PRO A 358 -25.81 -6.56 -11.57
C PRO A 358 -25.51 -7.03 -10.13
N VAL A 359 -24.30 -7.56 -9.87
CA VAL A 359 -23.82 -7.91 -8.52
C VAL A 359 -23.88 -6.71 -7.57
N ALA A 360 -23.78 -5.48 -8.09
CA ALA A 360 -23.90 -4.26 -7.32
C ALA A 360 -25.22 -4.17 -6.53
N LYS A 361 -26.34 -4.65 -7.09
CA LYS A 361 -27.63 -4.64 -6.37
C LYS A 361 -27.64 -5.63 -5.22
N LEU A 362 -27.10 -6.82 -5.45
CA LEU A 362 -26.98 -7.86 -4.43
C LEU A 362 -26.10 -7.38 -3.27
N LEU A 363 -24.94 -6.81 -3.59
CA LEU A 363 -24.04 -6.27 -2.58
C LEU A 363 -24.62 -5.04 -1.87
N ALA A 364 -25.34 -4.14 -2.58
CA ALA A 364 -26.03 -3.02 -1.96
C ALA A 364 -27.14 -3.47 -1.00
N GLN A 365 -27.86 -4.55 -1.33
CA GLN A 365 -28.85 -5.15 -0.46
C GLN A 365 -28.20 -5.68 0.83
N ILE A 366 -27.09 -6.42 0.71
CA ILE A 366 -26.33 -6.90 1.88
C ILE A 366 -25.85 -5.74 2.75
N TYR A 367 -25.39 -4.63 2.15
CA TYR A 367 -25.00 -3.46 2.92
C TYR A 367 -26.13 -2.74 3.62
N LEU A 368 -27.30 -2.64 2.97
CA LEU A 368 -28.46 -2.01 3.60
C LEU A 368 -28.94 -2.82 4.81
N THR A 369 -28.94 -4.16 4.73
CA THR A 369 -29.27 -5.02 5.89
C THR A 369 -28.24 -4.91 7.01
N GLN A 370 -26.97 -4.68 6.66
CA GLN A 370 -25.88 -4.42 7.61
C GLN A 370 -25.79 -2.95 8.07
N SER A 371 -26.75 -2.10 7.73
CA SER A 371 -26.74 -0.65 8.02
C SER A 371 -25.52 0.13 7.44
N ASN A 372 -24.83 -0.42 6.44
CA ASN A 372 -23.69 0.18 5.78
C ASN A 372 -24.11 1.08 4.59
N THR A 373 -24.87 2.13 4.90
CA THR A 373 -25.61 2.88 3.87
C THR A 373 -24.73 3.70 2.92
N ASN A 374 -23.54 4.15 3.35
CA ASN A 374 -22.63 4.87 2.45
C ASN A 374 -22.19 3.96 1.30
N ARG A 375 -21.76 2.74 1.61
CA ARG A 375 -21.32 1.79 0.59
C ARG A 375 -22.45 1.41 -0.36
N ALA A 376 -23.68 1.29 0.16
CA ALA A 376 -24.85 1.08 -0.68
C ALA A 376 -25.11 2.25 -1.65
N ILE A 377 -25.00 3.52 -1.20
CA ILE A 377 -25.15 4.70 -2.07
C ILE A 377 -24.11 4.68 -3.18
N ASP A 378 -22.83 4.57 -2.83
CA ASP A 378 -21.73 4.67 -3.79
C ASP A 378 -21.86 3.58 -4.87
N LEU A 379 -22.22 2.38 -4.43
CA LEU A 379 -22.41 1.22 -5.30
C LEU A 379 -23.60 1.39 -6.24
N LEU A 380 -24.74 1.87 -5.73
CA LEU A 380 -25.95 2.07 -6.53
C LEU A 380 -25.82 3.26 -7.49
N GLU A 381 -25.19 4.37 -7.07
CA GLU A 381 -24.89 5.50 -7.96
C GLU A 381 -23.99 5.05 -9.12
N ALA A 382 -22.95 4.27 -8.84
CA ALA A 382 -22.05 3.74 -9.88
C ALA A 382 -22.79 2.80 -10.85
N TYR A 383 -23.64 1.91 -10.32
CA TYR A 383 -24.43 0.99 -11.15
C TYR A 383 -25.48 1.72 -12.02
N LEU A 384 -26.17 2.72 -11.49
CA LEU A 384 -27.20 3.46 -12.22
C LEU A 384 -26.63 4.34 -13.34
N ARG A 385 -25.33 4.69 -13.33
CA ARG A 385 -24.70 5.36 -14.48
C ARG A 385 -24.69 4.50 -15.74
N SER A 386 -24.53 3.20 -15.59
CA SER A 386 -24.61 2.23 -16.69
C SER A 386 -26.03 1.69 -16.92
N SER A 387 -26.89 1.76 -15.90
CA SER A 387 -28.24 1.17 -15.90
C SER A 387 -29.30 2.16 -15.38
N PRO A 388 -29.57 3.29 -16.07
CA PRO A 388 -30.28 4.44 -15.50
C PRO A 388 -31.77 4.23 -15.19
N ASN A 389 -32.40 3.17 -15.72
CA ASN A 389 -33.84 2.91 -15.57
C ASN A 389 -34.16 1.75 -14.61
N ASP A 390 -33.19 1.29 -13.83
CA ASP A 390 -33.41 0.22 -12.84
C ASP A 390 -34.14 0.77 -11.60
N GLY A 391 -35.47 0.67 -11.59
CA GLY A 391 -36.33 1.24 -10.54
C GLY A 391 -36.09 0.67 -9.13
N GLN A 392 -35.60 -0.56 -9.02
CA GLN A 392 -35.23 -1.15 -7.74
C GLN A 392 -33.95 -0.47 -7.21
N ALA A 393 -32.94 -0.30 -8.05
CA ALA A 393 -31.73 0.42 -7.66
C ALA A 393 -32.01 1.90 -7.33
N MET A 394 -32.92 2.57 -8.03
CA MET A 394 -33.30 3.97 -7.77
C MET A 394 -33.95 4.17 -6.39
N THR A 395 -34.87 3.29 -6.00
CA THR A 395 -35.54 3.39 -4.68
C THR A 395 -34.59 3.05 -3.53
N MET A 396 -33.76 2.00 -3.69
CA MET A 396 -32.68 1.69 -2.75
C MET A 396 -31.73 2.88 -2.59
N LEU A 397 -31.35 3.54 -3.68
CA LEU A 397 -30.46 4.70 -3.66
C LEU A 397 -31.14 5.90 -2.97
N ALA A 398 -32.38 6.23 -3.31
CA ALA A 398 -33.07 7.38 -2.73
C ALA A 398 -33.28 7.23 -1.21
N GLY A 399 -33.67 6.04 -0.74
CA GLY A 399 -33.77 5.74 0.69
C GLY A 399 -32.41 5.85 1.39
N ALA A 400 -31.35 5.33 0.74
CA ALA A 400 -30.00 5.42 1.26
C ALA A 400 -29.51 6.88 1.35
N LEU A 401 -29.70 7.69 0.30
CA LEU A 401 -29.36 9.12 0.25
C LEU A 401 -30.07 9.91 1.35
N MET A 402 -31.35 9.65 1.59
CA MET A 402 -32.11 10.30 2.65
C MET A 402 -31.58 9.95 4.05
N SER A 403 -31.19 8.69 4.29
CA SER A 403 -30.56 8.29 5.56
C SER A 403 -29.26 9.04 5.84
N LYS A 404 -28.57 9.51 4.78
CA LYS A 404 -27.35 10.32 4.84
C LYS A 404 -27.58 11.82 4.81
N GLY A 405 -28.84 12.26 4.77
CA GLY A 405 -29.17 13.68 4.67
C GLY A 405 -28.89 14.29 3.29
N GLN A 406 -28.62 13.48 2.26
CA GLN A 406 -28.44 13.93 0.88
C GLN A 406 -29.79 14.12 0.19
N ASN A 407 -30.61 14.98 0.77
CA ASN A 407 -32.04 15.01 0.50
C ASN A 407 -32.35 15.61 -0.88
N ALA A 408 -31.64 16.66 -1.28
CA ALA A 408 -31.81 17.27 -2.61
C ALA A 408 -31.51 16.28 -3.75
N LYS A 409 -30.51 15.39 -3.57
CA LYS A 409 -30.21 14.34 -4.55
C LYS A 409 -31.31 13.29 -4.61
N ALA A 410 -31.80 12.85 -3.46
CA ALA A 410 -32.93 11.93 -3.40
C ALA A 410 -34.18 12.54 -4.06
N THR A 411 -34.43 13.84 -3.87
CA THR A 411 -35.51 14.59 -4.54
C THR A 411 -35.36 14.54 -6.05
N ALA A 412 -34.20 14.94 -6.58
CA ALA A 412 -33.96 14.94 -8.03
C ALA A 412 -34.10 13.54 -8.63
N LEU A 413 -33.56 12.51 -7.96
CA LEU A 413 -33.66 11.12 -8.39
C LEU A 413 -35.11 10.63 -8.46
N MET A 414 -35.92 10.94 -7.46
CA MET A 414 -37.34 10.54 -7.46
C MET A 414 -38.19 11.36 -8.42
N GLN A 415 -37.89 12.65 -8.64
CA GLN A 415 -38.53 13.44 -9.70
C GLN A 415 -38.24 12.84 -11.07
N GLN A 416 -37.00 12.42 -11.33
CA GLN A 416 -36.63 11.72 -12.55
C GLN A 416 -37.38 10.37 -12.67
N ALA A 417 -37.45 9.59 -11.59
CA ALA A 417 -38.19 8.34 -11.58
C ALA A 417 -39.69 8.53 -11.88
N LEU A 418 -40.30 9.63 -11.41
CA LEU A 418 -41.71 9.95 -11.69
C LEU A 418 -41.96 10.39 -13.13
N GLN A 419 -40.95 10.87 -13.86
CA GLN A 419 -41.06 11.16 -15.29
C GLN A 419 -41.20 9.88 -16.12
N THR A 420 -40.67 8.74 -15.63
CA THR A 420 -40.76 7.45 -16.31
C THR A 420 -41.93 6.61 -15.79
N GLN A 421 -42.24 6.64 -14.49
CA GLN A 421 -43.33 5.87 -13.87
C GLN A 421 -43.94 6.60 -12.66
N ASP A 422 -45.25 6.91 -12.68
CA ASP A 422 -45.97 7.53 -11.54
C ASP A 422 -46.42 6.50 -10.49
N ARG A 423 -45.56 6.19 -9.51
CA ARG A 423 -45.83 5.22 -8.44
C ARG A 423 -45.94 5.87 -7.05
N PRO A 424 -46.87 5.42 -6.17
CA PRO A 424 -47.02 5.99 -4.82
C PRO A 424 -45.74 5.88 -3.98
N GLU A 425 -44.93 4.83 -4.19
CA GLU A 425 -43.65 4.67 -3.51
C GLU A 425 -42.65 5.78 -3.86
N PHE A 426 -42.59 6.18 -5.14
CA PHE A 426 -41.70 7.27 -5.58
C PHE A 426 -42.14 8.61 -4.99
N ARG A 427 -43.46 8.85 -4.89
CA ARG A 427 -44.02 10.07 -4.29
C ARG A 427 -43.77 10.15 -2.79
N SER A 428 -43.91 9.05 -2.05
CA SER A 428 -43.57 8.99 -0.62
C SER A 428 -42.10 9.35 -0.40
N VAL A 429 -41.19 8.74 -1.15
CA VAL A 429 -39.74 9.01 -1.04
C VAL A 429 -39.42 10.45 -1.48
N LEU A 430 -40.06 10.96 -2.54
CA LEU A 430 -39.94 12.34 -2.97
C LEU A 430 -40.38 13.32 -1.88
N GLY A 431 -41.58 13.15 -1.32
CA GLY A 431 -42.09 14.03 -0.27
C GLY A 431 -41.20 14.05 0.96
N LEU A 432 -40.72 12.89 1.42
CA LEU A 432 -39.79 12.79 2.55
C LEU A 432 -38.44 13.47 2.24
N SER A 433 -37.94 13.34 1.01
CA SER A 433 -36.70 13.99 0.59
C SER A 433 -36.85 15.52 0.54
N LEU A 434 -37.95 16.05 0.02
CA LEU A 434 -38.25 17.48 -0.03
C LEU A 434 -38.34 18.11 1.37
N ILE A 435 -38.93 17.37 2.31
CA ILE A 435 -39.03 17.82 3.70
C ILE A 435 -37.65 17.96 4.33
N ARG A 436 -36.81 16.93 4.15
CA ARG A 436 -35.45 16.94 4.70
C ARG A 436 -34.53 17.95 3.97
N SER A 437 -34.91 18.44 2.78
CA SER A 437 -34.18 19.50 2.06
C SER A 437 -34.65 20.92 2.40
N GLY A 438 -35.54 21.08 3.39
CA GLY A 438 -36.08 22.38 3.80
C GLY A 438 -37.26 22.87 2.96
N GLN A 439 -37.63 22.13 1.90
CA GLN A 439 -38.80 22.40 1.07
C GLN A 439 -40.05 21.77 1.69
N ALA A 440 -40.32 22.14 2.93
CA ALA A 440 -41.40 21.56 3.72
C ALA A 440 -42.77 21.66 3.01
N GLY A 441 -43.08 22.80 2.38
CA GLY A 441 -44.36 22.99 1.67
C GLY A 441 -44.58 22.00 0.53
N SER A 442 -43.65 21.93 -0.44
CA SER A 442 -43.74 21.01 -1.58
C SER A 442 -43.69 19.55 -1.13
N GLY A 443 -42.84 19.24 -0.15
CA GLY A 443 -42.76 17.89 0.39
C GLY A 443 -44.05 17.45 1.07
N MET A 444 -44.75 18.35 1.76
CA MET A 444 -46.08 18.08 2.31
C MET A 444 -47.09 17.74 1.21
N THR A 445 -47.11 18.47 0.09
CA THR A 445 -48.01 18.19 -1.04
C THR A 445 -47.78 16.80 -1.65
N GLU A 446 -46.53 16.38 -1.82
CA GLU A 446 -46.22 15.04 -2.33
C GLU A 446 -46.60 13.93 -1.34
N LEU A 447 -46.39 14.13 -0.04
CA LEU A 447 -46.83 13.18 0.98
C LEU A 447 -48.36 13.08 1.08
N GLU A 448 -49.08 14.20 0.98
CA GLU A 448 -50.55 14.22 0.91
C GLU A 448 -51.06 13.45 -0.31
N THR A 449 -50.41 13.65 -1.47
CA THR A 449 -50.76 12.96 -2.72
C THR A 449 -50.47 11.46 -2.63
N ALA A 450 -49.32 11.08 -2.07
CA ALA A 450 -48.95 9.69 -1.85
C ALA A 450 -49.95 8.98 -0.92
N PHE A 451 -50.31 9.61 0.20
CA PHE A 451 -51.27 9.05 1.16
C PHE A 451 -52.70 9.01 0.61
N LYS A 452 -53.10 9.96 -0.24
CA LYS A 452 -54.38 9.93 -0.96
C LYS A 452 -54.46 8.78 -1.96
N LYS A 453 -53.36 8.46 -2.65
CA LYS A 453 -53.27 7.34 -3.61
C LYS A 453 -53.24 5.97 -2.92
N ASP A 454 -52.50 5.86 -1.82
CA ASP A 454 -52.50 4.66 -0.99
C ASP A 454 -52.49 5.04 0.50
N PRO A 455 -53.64 4.92 1.20
CA PRO A 455 -53.74 5.18 2.64
C PRO A 455 -52.88 4.26 3.52
N ARG A 456 -52.18 3.27 2.96
CA ARG A 456 -51.22 2.41 3.68
C ARG A 456 -49.82 3.03 3.79
N GLN A 457 -49.58 4.21 3.24
CA GLN A 457 -48.32 4.95 3.32
C GLN A 457 -48.13 5.62 4.71
N THR A 458 -48.01 4.82 5.77
CA THR A 458 -47.95 5.28 7.17
C THR A 458 -46.79 6.24 7.47
N GLN A 459 -45.63 6.04 6.85
CA GLN A 459 -44.45 6.90 7.01
C GLN A 459 -44.66 8.33 6.47
N ALA A 460 -45.49 8.48 5.43
CA ALA A 460 -45.86 9.78 4.90
C ALA A 460 -46.73 10.54 5.91
N ALA A 461 -47.73 9.88 6.48
CA ALA A 461 -48.67 10.47 7.43
C ALA A 461 -48.01 10.94 8.74
N THR A 462 -47.11 10.16 9.34
CA THR A 462 -46.41 10.56 10.59
C THR A 462 -45.51 11.77 10.41
N THR A 463 -44.85 11.86 9.25
CA THR A 463 -43.98 13.00 8.92
C THR A 463 -44.78 14.28 8.73
N LEU A 464 -45.93 14.20 8.06
CA LEU A 464 -46.87 15.31 7.88
C LEU A 464 -47.32 15.90 9.23
N ILE A 465 -47.63 15.05 10.22
CA ILE A 465 -48.04 15.51 11.57
C ILE A 465 -46.96 16.39 12.21
N GLY A 466 -45.70 15.96 12.26
CA GLY A 466 -44.62 16.74 12.87
C GLY A 466 -44.35 18.08 12.16
N LEU A 467 -44.61 18.16 10.86
CA LEU A 467 -44.52 19.41 10.09
C LEU A 467 -45.67 20.36 10.41
N TYR A 468 -46.88 19.84 10.52
CA TYR A 468 -48.02 20.65 10.93
C TYR A 468 -47.80 21.31 12.29
N LEU A 469 -47.15 20.62 13.24
CA LEU A 469 -46.79 21.19 14.54
C LEU A 469 -45.80 22.34 14.43
N ARG A 470 -44.67 22.14 13.74
CA ARG A 470 -43.67 23.21 13.56
C ARG A 470 -44.25 24.45 12.87
N ASN A 471 -45.21 24.27 11.97
CA ASN A 471 -45.83 25.36 11.21
C ASN A 471 -47.07 25.96 11.90
N ASN A 472 -47.30 25.65 13.19
CA ASN A 472 -48.46 26.11 13.97
C ASN A 472 -49.83 25.73 13.35
N GLN A 473 -49.87 24.68 12.54
CA GLN A 473 -51.07 24.14 11.90
C GLN A 473 -51.66 22.99 12.73
N ALA A 474 -51.84 23.23 14.03
CA ALA A 474 -52.19 22.19 14.99
C ALA A 474 -53.52 21.47 14.67
N ALA A 475 -54.50 22.13 14.05
CA ALA A 475 -55.78 21.51 13.66
C ALA A 475 -55.61 20.39 12.61
N LYS A 476 -54.77 20.59 11.59
CA LYS A 476 -54.46 19.58 10.57
C LYS A 476 -53.67 18.41 11.17
N ALA A 477 -52.75 18.72 12.09
CA ALA A 477 -52.00 17.70 12.83
C ALA A 477 -52.94 16.78 13.62
N VAL A 478 -53.97 17.33 14.27
CA VAL A 478 -54.98 16.57 15.03
C VAL A 478 -55.78 15.64 14.10
N THR A 479 -56.33 16.14 12.98
CA THR A 479 -57.12 15.30 12.05
C THR A 479 -56.34 14.10 11.50
N LEU A 480 -55.06 14.31 11.16
CA LEU A 480 -54.21 13.25 10.62
C LEU A 480 -53.78 12.26 11.72
N ALA A 481 -53.45 12.76 12.92
CA ALA A 481 -53.14 11.92 14.07
C ALA A 481 -54.35 11.06 14.51
N ASP A 482 -55.56 11.62 14.51
CA ASP A 482 -56.80 10.87 14.79
C ASP A 482 -57.04 9.76 13.75
N THR A 483 -56.71 10.02 12.48
CA THR A 483 -56.82 9.02 11.40
C THR A 483 -55.86 7.85 11.62
N LEU A 484 -54.60 8.13 11.98
CA LEU A 484 -53.61 7.10 12.28
C LEU A 484 -53.99 6.26 13.49
N VAL A 485 -54.51 6.88 14.55
CA VAL A 485 -55.01 6.17 15.73
C VAL A 485 -56.23 5.29 15.37
N LYS A 486 -57.13 5.72 14.47
CA LYS A 486 -58.25 4.87 14.02
C LYS A 486 -57.79 3.66 13.21
N GLN A 487 -56.79 3.81 12.36
CA GLN A 487 -56.23 2.72 11.55
C GLN A 487 -55.44 1.72 12.39
N GLN A 488 -54.72 2.20 13.41
CA GLN A 488 -53.95 1.38 14.33
C GLN A 488 -54.16 1.84 15.78
N PRO A 489 -55.27 1.42 16.44
CA PRO A 489 -55.63 1.88 17.78
C PRO A 489 -54.62 1.55 18.88
N ASN A 490 -53.74 0.58 18.62
CA ASN A 490 -52.77 0.06 19.60
C ASN A 490 -51.34 0.62 19.40
N ASN A 491 -51.17 1.74 18.66
CA ASN A 491 -49.85 2.34 18.42
C ASN A 491 -49.59 3.55 19.34
N ALA A 492 -48.74 3.40 20.35
CA ALA A 492 -48.42 4.45 21.33
C ALA A 492 -47.77 5.71 20.71
N GLY A 493 -46.96 5.53 19.66
CA GLY A 493 -46.30 6.63 18.95
C GLY A 493 -47.29 7.64 18.36
N PHE A 494 -48.44 7.16 17.88
CA PHE A 494 -49.48 8.02 17.33
C PHE A 494 -50.17 8.87 18.40
N TYR A 495 -50.34 8.33 19.63
CA TYR A 495 -50.87 9.10 20.76
C TYR A 495 -49.89 10.17 21.28
N ASN A 496 -48.57 9.93 21.26
CA ASN A 496 -47.58 10.97 21.60
C ASN A 496 -47.63 12.16 20.63
N LEU A 497 -47.71 11.87 19.32
CA LEU A 497 -47.88 12.92 18.30
C LEU A 497 -49.19 13.68 18.49
N LEU A 498 -50.28 12.99 18.83
CA LEU A 498 -51.56 13.60 19.16
C LEU A 498 -51.48 14.51 20.41
N GLY A 499 -50.72 14.11 21.43
CA GLY A 499 -50.47 14.91 22.64
C GLY A 499 -49.70 16.20 22.37
N MET A 500 -48.63 16.13 21.57
CA MET A 500 -47.91 17.32 21.10
C MET A 500 -48.84 18.25 20.30
N ALA A 501 -49.66 17.69 19.42
CA ALA A 501 -50.63 18.45 18.61
C ALA A 501 -51.70 19.17 19.42
N ARG A 502 -52.25 18.49 20.43
CA ARG A 502 -53.24 19.07 21.35
C ARG A 502 -52.63 20.13 22.26
N GLY A 503 -51.38 19.93 22.72
CA GLY A 503 -50.69 20.89 23.60
C GLY A 503 -50.44 22.22 22.91
N GLN A 504 -49.97 22.17 21.65
CA GLN A 504 -49.74 23.37 20.86
C GLN A 504 -51.04 24.06 20.40
N SER A 505 -52.15 23.32 20.24
CA SER A 505 -53.48 23.92 19.98
C SER A 505 -54.14 24.54 21.22
N GLY A 506 -53.43 24.63 22.36
CA GLY A 506 -53.95 25.21 23.60
C GLY A 506 -54.85 24.27 24.40
N LYS A 507 -55.06 23.05 23.91
CA LYS A 507 -55.88 22.02 24.57
C LYS A 507 -55.03 21.25 25.59
N VAL A 508 -54.54 21.97 26.61
CA VAL A 508 -53.58 21.46 27.61
C VAL A 508 -54.11 20.21 28.34
N THR A 509 -55.42 20.15 28.64
CA THR A 509 -56.06 18.97 29.25
C THR A 509 -56.09 17.77 28.31
N GLU A 510 -56.50 17.98 27.06
CA GLU A 510 -56.51 16.92 26.03
C GLU A 510 -55.09 16.45 25.64
N SER A 511 -54.09 17.34 25.77
CA SER A 511 -52.66 17.05 25.57
C SER A 511 -52.11 16.12 26.63
N LYS A 512 -52.39 16.43 27.91
CA LYS A 512 -52.04 15.55 29.04
C LYS A 512 -52.69 14.17 28.88
N ALA A 513 -53.99 14.11 28.58
CA ALA A 513 -54.71 12.85 28.37
C ALA A 513 -54.13 12.01 27.21
N ALA A 514 -53.67 12.64 26.13
CA ALA A 514 -53.04 11.93 25.01
C ALA A 514 -51.63 11.43 25.36
N PHE A 515 -50.82 12.19 26.11
CA PHE A 515 -49.52 11.71 26.63
C PHE A 515 -49.72 10.57 27.64
N GLU A 516 -50.70 10.66 28.53
CA GLU A 516 -51.05 9.60 29.48
C GLU A 516 -51.52 8.34 28.75
N LYS A 517 -52.31 8.47 27.67
CA LYS A 517 -52.70 7.32 26.85
C LYS A 517 -51.52 6.70 26.10
N ALA A 518 -50.57 7.52 25.61
CA ALA A 518 -49.33 7.04 25.00
C ALA A 518 -48.48 6.24 26.03
N ILE A 519 -48.37 6.76 27.25
CA ILE A 519 -47.68 6.08 28.36
C ILE A 519 -48.43 4.79 28.77
N ALA A 520 -49.77 4.78 28.74
CA ALA A 520 -50.54 3.57 29.09
C ALA A 520 -50.42 2.45 28.04
N LEU A 521 -50.28 2.80 26.75
CA LEU A 521 -50.07 1.84 25.67
C LEU A 521 -48.63 1.34 25.58
N ASP A 522 -47.66 2.21 25.91
CA ASP A 522 -46.25 1.85 26.01
C ASP A 522 -45.59 2.61 27.18
N PRO A 523 -45.54 1.99 28.37
CA PRO A 523 -44.92 2.60 29.56
C PRO A 523 -43.42 2.89 29.41
N ALA A 524 -42.75 2.24 28.46
CA ALA A 524 -41.32 2.41 28.19
C ALA A 524 -41.00 3.63 27.31
N PHE A 525 -42.02 4.28 26.72
CA PHE A 525 -41.80 5.44 25.86
C PHE A 525 -41.51 6.72 26.67
N VAL A 526 -40.24 7.13 26.75
CA VAL A 526 -39.76 8.24 27.59
C VAL A 526 -40.16 9.63 27.08
N GLN A 527 -40.20 9.83 25.76
CA GLN A 527 -40.42 11.16 25.18
C GLN A 527 -41.72 11.85 25.65
N PRO A 528 -42.88 11.15 25.73
CA PRO A 528 -44.09 11.69 26.38
C PRO A 528 -43.88 12.21 27.81
N LYS A 529 -43.01 11.56 28.61
CA LYS A 529 -42.71 11.94 30.01
C LYS A 529 -41.87 13.23 30.07
N LEU A 530 -40.81 13.36 29.28
CA LEU A 530 -39.97 14.57 29.19
C LEU A 530 -40.77 15.79 28.71
N ASN A 531 -41.62 15.59 27.69
CA ASN A 531 -42.49 16.64 27.18
C ASN A 531 -43.47 17.12 28.27
N LEU A 532 -43.98 16.21 29.10
CA LEU A 532 -44.84 16.54 30.24
C LEU A 532 -44.06 17.30 31.34
N ALA A 533 -42.80 16.95 31.63
CA ALA A 533 -41.94 17.66 32.61
C ALA A 533 -41.64 19.10 32.19
N ARG A 534 -41.37 19.33 30.89
CA ARG A 534 -41.18 20.68 30.34
C ARG A 534 -42.43 21.54 30.51
N VAL A 535 -43.62 20.96 30.26
CA VAL A 535 -44.90 21.63 30.52
C VAL A 535 -44.99 22.03 32.01
N GLU A 536 -44.49 21.20 32.92
CA GLU A 536 -44.52 21.45 34.37
C GLU A 536 -43.52 22.52 34.85
N ILE A 537 -42.23 22.49 34.42
CA ILE A 537 -41.22 23.52 34.72
C ILE A 537 -41.70 24.89 34.23
N ALA A 538 -42.30 24.92 33.02
CA ALA A 538 -42.86 26.14 32.45
C ALA A 538 -44.07 26.66 33.25
N THR A 539 -44.94 25.77 33.74
CA THR A 539 -46.04 26.15 34.65
C THR A 539 -45.59 26.34 36.11
N ARG A 540 -44.27 26.36 36.38
CA ARG A 540 -43.64 26.47 37.73
C ARG A 540 -44.07 25.39 38.72
N ALA A 541 -44.53 24.25 38.23
CA ALA A 541 -44.77 23.07 39.04
C ALA A 541 -43.43 22.33 39.26
N PHE A 542 -42.45 23.00 39.89
CA PHE A 542 -41.07 22.50 40.02
C PHE A 542 -41.00 21.16 40.75
N ASP A 543 -41.82 20.96 41.78
CA ASP A 543 -41.81 19.70 42.55
C ASP A 543 -42.38 18.54 41.71
N VAL A 544 -43.41 18.80 40.90
CA VAL A 544 -43.98 17.81 39.97
C VAL A 544 -43.00 17.50 38.85
N ALA A 545 -42.32 18.52 38.31
CA ALA A 545 -41.30 18.38 37.28
C ALA A 545 -40.06 17.64 37.80
N GLU A 546 -39.61 17.95 39.01
CA GLU A 546 -38.51 17.28 39.69
C GLU A 546 -38.87 15.81 39.91
N THR A 547 -40.05 15.52 40.48
CA THR A 547 -40.55 14.13 40.64
C THR A 547 -40.58 13.38 39.30
N ARG A 548 -40.97 14.05 38.22
CA ARG A 548 -41.04 13.44 36.88
C ARG A 548 -39.67 13.24 36.25
N LEU A 549 -38.77 14.21 36.34
CA LEU A 549 -37.38 14.10 35.86
C LEU A 549 -36.61 13.07 36.68
N GLU A 550 -36.87 12.98 37.99
CA GLU A 550 -36.37 11.91 38.85
C GLU A 550 -36.93 10.56 38.43
N ALA A 551 -38.22 10.45 38.09
CA ALA A 551 -38.79 9.20 37.58
C ALA A 551 -38.14 8.80 36.24
N ILE A 552 -37.87 9.76 35.35
CA ILE A 552 -37.16 9.51 34.08
C ILE A 552 -35.72 9.08 34.34
N LEU A 553 -35.03 9.75 35.25
CA LEU A 553 -33.66 9.39 35.64
C LEU A 553 -33.61 8.09 36.44
N LYS A 554 -34.68 7.70 37.14
CA LYS A 554 -34.81 6.42 37.82
C LYS A 554 -35.04 5.28 36.81
N ASP A 555 -35.85 5.52 35.78
CA ASP A 555 -36.09 4.57 34.69
C ASP A 555 -34.86 4.49 33.75
N ASN A 556 -34.17 5.61 33.52
CA ASN A 556 -32.97 5.74 32.70
C ASN A 556 -32.02 6.80 33.29
N GLU A 557 -31.08 6.33 34.10
CA GLU A 557 -30.07 7.17 34.76
C GLU A 557 -29.10 7.88 33.80
N LYS A 558 -29.19 7.65 32.49
CA LYS A 558 -28.29 8.22 31.48
C LYS A 558 -28.92 9.29 30.62
N ASP A 559 -30.14 9.71 30.92
CA ASP A 559 -30.86 10.72 30.12
C ASP A 559 -30.22 12.11 30.28
N THR A 560 -29.33 12.49 29.35
CA THR A 560 -28.57 13.75 29.44
C THR A 560 -29.42 14.98 29.26
N ASP A 561 -30.55 14.84 28.57
CA ASP A 561 -31.51 15.92 28.44
C ASP A 561 -32.16 16.16 29.81
N ALA A 562 -32.62 15.12 30.51
CA ALA A 562 -33.11 15.24 31.88
C ALA A 562 -32.05 15.81 32.85
N MET A 563 -30.77 15.43 32.70
CA MET A 563 -29.68 15.95 33.54
C MET A 563 -29.34 17.40 33.28
N TYR A 564 -29.33 17.81 32.03
CA TYR A 564 -29.13 19.21 31.68
C TYR A 564 -30.31 20.04 32.17
N GLU A 565 -31.55 19.57 31.98
CA GLU A 565 -32.75 20.23 32.52
C GLU A 565 -32.69 20.29 34.07
N MET A 566 -32.05 19.30 34.72
CA MET A 566 -31.76 19.30 36.16
C MET A 566 -30.62 20.27 36.55
N ALA A 567 -29.56 20.40 35.74
CA ALA A 567 -28.48 21.38 35.93
C ALA A 567 -29.04 22.80 35.85
N LEU A 568 -29.91 23.04 34.86
CA LEU A 568 -30.63 24.29 34.70
C LEU A 568 -31.58 24.55 35.86
N LEU A 569 -32.37 23.55 36.28
CA LEU A 569 -33.21 23.65 37.48
C LEU A 569 -32.37 24.04 38.71
N SER A 570 -31.17 23.44 38.87
CA SER A 570 -30.27 23.66 40.02
C SER A 570 -29.56 25.02 40.00
N ASP A 571 -29.08 25.44 38.84
CA ASP A 571 -28.47 26.76 38.63
C ASP A 571 -29.52 27.88 38.81
N ARG A 572 -30.75 27.68 38.32
CA ARG A 572 -31.91 28.58 38.57
C ARG A 572 -32.33 28.63 40.05
N ARG A 573 -31.95 27.63 40.83
CA ARG A 573 -32.09 27.57 42.30
C ARG A 573 -30.83 28.07 43.04
N GLY A 574 -29.75 28.46 42.35
CA GLY A 574 -28.53 29.05 42.93
C GLY A 574 -27.50 28.05 43.47
N GLN A 575 -27.50 26.80 43.00
CA GLN A 575 -26.70 25.71 43.59
C GLN A 575 -25.47 25.33 42.72
N GLU A 576 -24.35 26.08 42.80
CA GLU A 576 -23.17 25.94 41.91
C GLU A 576 -22.55 24.54 41.91
N ALA A 577 -22.37 23.93 43.08
CA ALA A 577 -21.82 22.58 43.17
C ALA A 577 -22.75 21.53 42.54
N HIS A 578 -24.08 21.75 42.59
CA HIS A 578 -25.05 20.87 41.93
C HIS A 578 -25.07 21.12 40.43
N ALA A 579 -24.94 22.36 39.99
CA ALA A 579 -24.84 22.72 38.58
C ALA A 579 -23.57 22.10 37.94
N GLN A 580 -22.40 22.24 38.57
CA GLN A 580 -21.17 21.60 38.09
C GLN A 580 -21.35 20.08 38.00
N ARG A 581 -21.90 19.45 39.04
CA ARG A 581 -22.13 17.99 39.05
C ARG A 581 -23.07 17.55 37.94
N TRP A 582 -24.17 18.27 37.71
CA TRP A 582 -25.09 17.92 36.64
C TRP A 582 -24.51 18.22 35.25
N LEU A 583 -23.68 19.26 35.08
CA LEU A 583 -22.97 19.56 33.83
C LEU A 583 -21.87 18.55 33.53
N GLU A 584 -21.12 18.11 34.55
CA GLU A 584 -20.18 17.00 34.45
C GLU A 584 -20.92 15.73 34.03
N LYS A 585 -21.99 15.37 34.74
CA LYS A 585 -22.82 14.21 34.41
C LYS A 585 -23.39 14.30 32.98
N ALA A 586 -23.94 15.44 32.59
CA ALA A 586 -24.45 15.65 31.24
C ALA A 586 -23.33 15.57 30.21
N THR A 587 -22.16 16.17 30.46
CA THR A 587 -20.98 16.08 29.59
C THR A 587 -20.51 14.65 29.43
N ASP A 588 -20.43 13.91 30.53
CA ASP A 588 -19.93 12.55 30.57
C ASP A 588 -20.87 11.57 29.88
N LEU A 589 -22.17 11.82 29.96
CA LEU A 589 -23.19 10.96 29.35
C LEU A 589 -23.61 11.43 27.96
N SER A 590 -23.16 12.61 27.51
CA SER A 590 -23.60 13.20 26.25
C SER A 590 -23.12 12.44 25.03
N GLY A 591 -23.93 12.52 23.98
CA GLY A 591 -23.67 11.85 22.72
C GLY A 591 -22.33 12.20 22.06
N PRO A 592 -21.89 11.36 21.11
CA PRO A 592 -20.53 11.38 20.56
C PRO A 592 -20.19 12.61 19.72
N LYS A 593 -21.17 13.44 19.33
CA LYS A 593 -20.94 14.67 18.55
C LYS A 593 -21.34 15.93 19.31
N ASP A 594 -21.80 15.78 20.55
CA ASP A 594 -22.32 16.90 21.33
C ASP A 594 -21.19 17.57 22.14
N THR A 595 -20.62 18.65 21.61
CA THR A 595 -19.58 19.45 22.30
C THR A 595 -20.15 20.43 23.30
N ARG A 596 -21.48 20.62 23.30
CA ARG A 596 -22.13 21.74 24.00
C ARG A 596 -21.78 21.72 25.48
N TRP A 597 -21.91 20.56 26.10
CA TRP A 597 -21.69 20.43 27.54
C TRP A 597 -20.18 20.46 27.90
N ALA A 598 -19.29 19.94 27.04
CA ALA A 598 -17.84 19.93 27.28
C ALA A 598 -17.15 21.30 27.12
N LEU A 599 -17.59 22.09 26.13
CA LEU A 599 -17.15 23.47 25.99
C LEU A 599 -17.66 24.33 27.16
N ALA A 600 -18.93 24.14 27.54
CA ALA A 600 -19.49 24.77 28.73
C ALA A 600 -18.69 24.42 30.00
N LEU A 601 -18.15 23.20 30.10
CA LEU A 601 -17.31 22.76 31.22
C LEU A 601 -15.85 23.27 31.14
N SER A 602 -15.22 23.31 29.96
CA SER A 602 -13.83 23.77 29.82
C SER A 602 -13.68 25.26 30.07
N ASP A 603 -14.65 26.02 29.59
CA ASP A 603 -14.74 27.45 29.86
C ASP A 603 -14.97 27.68 31.36
N PHE A 604 -15.89 26.90 31.96
CA PHE A 604 -16.10 26.87 33.41
C PHE A 604 -14.78 26.60 34.19
N HIS A 605 -13.79 25.88 33.67
CA HIS A 605 -12.50 25.60 34.33
C HIS A 605 -11.35 26.59 34.08
N LEU A 606 -11.12 27.05 32.84
CA LEU A 606 -10.05 28.04 32.56
C LEU A 606 -10.32 29.35 33.28
N GLN A 607 -11.59 29.79 33.34
CA GLN A 607 -12.01 30.99 34.07
C GLN A 607 -11.68 30.91 35.57
N ARG A 608 -11.48 29.69 36.09
CA ARG A 608 -11.14 29.42 37.48
C ARG A 608 -9.66 29.03 37.69
N GLY A 609 -8.77 29.22 36.69
CA GLY A 609 -7.31 29.06 36.82
C GLY A 609 -6.80 27.61 36.81
N ARG A 610 -7.55 26.69 36.19
CA ARG A 610 -7.31 25.24 36.27
C ARG A 610 -6.93 24.66 34.89
N PRO A 611 -5.66 24.76 34.44
CA PRO A 611 -5.25 24.36 33.07
C PRO A 611 -5.33 22.85 32.82
N GLY A 612 -5.14 22.03 33.85
CA GLY A 612 -5.38 20.58 33.78
C GLY A 612 -6.86 20.27 33.49
N PRO A 613 -7.79 20.60 34.41
CA PRO A 613 -9.23 20.36 34.20
C PRO A 613 -9.82 21.00 32.94
N ALA A 614 -9.29 22.15 32.56
CA ALA A 614 -9.63 22.79 31.29
C ALA A 614 -9.16 22.01 30.08
N LEU A 615 -7.87 21.63 30.05
CA LEU A 615 -7.33 20.77 29.01
C LEU A 615 -8.15 19.49 28.92
N ASP A 616 -8.57 18.93 30.06
CA ASP A 616 -9.38 17.71 30.12
C ASP A 616 -10.80 17.91 29.58
N ALA A 617 -11.46 19.02 29.88
CA ALA A 617 -12.79 19.32 29.35
C ALA A 617 -12.76 19.71 27.86
N VAL A 618 -11.81 20.53 27.40
CA VAL A 618 -11.70 20.85 25.96
C VAL A 618 -11.23 19.65 25.17
N LYS A 619 -10.45 18.73 25.75
CA LYS A 619 -10.17 17.43 25.12
C LYS A 619 -11.45 16.67 24.83
N LYS A 620 -12.44 16.69 25.74
CA LYS A 620 -13.76 16.07 25.49
C LYS A 620 -14.50 16.76 24.35
N ALA A 621 -14.35 18.06 24.18
CA ALA A 621 -14.93 18.79 23.04
C ALA A 621 -14.17 18.54 21.72
N ALA A 622 -12.84 18.61 21.74
CA ALA A 622 -11.96 18.34 20.61
C ALA A 622 -12.10 16.90 20.11
N ALA A 623 -12.39 15.96 21.00
CA ALA A 623 -12.74 14.59 20.62
C ALA A 623 -14.01 14.51 19.76
N LYS A 624 -14.92 15.48 19.89
CA LYS A 624 -16.21 15.50 19.18
C LYS A 624 -16.23 16.45 17.98
N ALA A 625 -15.54 17.60 18.04
CA ALA A 625 -15.46 18.59 16.96
C ALA A 625 -14.04 19.20 16.85
N PRO A 626 -13.12 18.53 16.15
CA PRO A 626 -11.70 18.90 16.11
C PRO A 626 -11.34 20.03 15.13
N ASP A 627 -12.19 20.36 14.15
CA ASP A 627 -11.92 21.39 13.13
C ASP A 627 -12.57 22.75 13.44
N ASP A 628 -13.20 22.84 14.59
CA ASP A 628 -13.76 24.08 15.07
C ASP A 628 -12.62 24.98 15.59
N LEU A 629 -12.40 26.16 14.98
CA LEU A 629 -11.31 27.06 15.37
C LEU A 629 -11.36 27.44 16.87
N PRO A 630 -12.54 27.72 17.46
CA PRO A 630 -12.65 27.88 18.91
C PRO A 630 -12.12 26.68 19.69
N VAL A 631 -12.46 25.45 19.28
CA VAL A 631 -11.90 24.24 19.88
C VAL A 631 -10.38 24.14 19.66
N LEU A 632 -9.85 24.37 18.45
CA LEU A 632 -8.43 24.22 18.11
C LEU A 632 -7.52 25.22 18.82
N MET A 633 -7.96 26.47 18.92
CA MET A 633 -7.22 27.48 19.66
C MET A 633 -7.30 27.22 21.16
N MET A 634 -8.49 26.86 21.68
CA MET A 634 -8.65 26.48 23.08
C MET A 634 -7.77 25.27 23.43
N TYR A 635 -7.60 24.36 22.48
CA TYR A 635 -6.79 23.16 22.64
C TYR A 635 -5.28 23.45 22.52
N ALA A 636 -4.81 24.18 21.49
CA ALA A 636 -3.39 24.55 21.33
C ALA A 636 -2.87 25.32 22.54
N ARG A 637 -3.70 26.19 23.12
CA ARG A 637 -3.37 26.95 24.33
C ARG A 637 -3.30 26.06 25.55
N ALA A 638 -4.31 25.21 25.74
CA ALA A 638 -4.30 24.24 26.81
C ALA A 638 -3.10 23.26 26.68
N GLN A 639 -2.62 22.94 25.47
CA GLN A 639 -1.46 22.08 25.18
C GLN A 639 -0.13 22.77 25.47
N ILE A 640 0.07 23.99 24.99
CA ILE A 640 1.28 24.78 25.25
C ILE A 640 1.40 25.05 26.76
N ALA A 641 0.30 25.45 27.43
CA ALA A 641 0.25 25.65 28.88
C ALA A 641 0.54 24.38 29.69
N ASN A 642 0.42 23.23 29.05
CA ASN A 642 0.67 21.91 29.62
C ASN A 642 1.97 21.25 29.08
N GLY A 643 2.79 21.94 28.28
CA GLY A 643 4.09 21.46 27.79
C GLY A 643 4.09 20.55 26.54
N ASP A 644 2.97 20.44 25.82
CA ASP A 644 2.81 19.53 24.68
C ASP A 644 3.17 20.18 23.31
N THR A 645 4.43 20.01 22.89
CA THR A 645 5.06 20.64 21.72
C THR A 645 4.62 20.01 20.38
N VAL A 646 4.26 18.73 20.38
CA VAL A 646 3.85 18.01 19.16
C VAL A 646 2.37 18.27 18.88
N GLY A 647 1.55 18.18 19.93
CA GLY A 647 0.14 18.51 19.87
C GLY A 647 -0.08 19.93 19.40
N ALA A 648 0.74 20.86 19.93
CA ALA A 648 0.73 22.23 19.48
C ALA A 648 0.96 22.38 17.97
N LYS A 649 2.01 21.77 17.36
CA LYS A 649 2.28 21.91 15.90
C LYS A 649 1.05 21.65 15.05
N SER A 650 0.33 20.61 15.46
CA SER A 650 -0.81 20.07 14.74
C SER A 650 -1.99 21.03 14.86
N SER A 651 -2.39 21.34 16.10
CA SER A 651 -3.46 22.28 16.39
C SER A 651 -3.21 23.64 15.72
N LEU A 652 -1.95 24.07 15.65
CA LEU A 652 -1.52 25.32 15.03
C LEU A 652 -1.54 25.29 13.51
N THR A 653 -1.24 24.15 12.89
CA THR A 653 -1.39 24.00 11.45
C THR A 653 -2.88 24.08 11.07
N SER A 654 -3.74 23.42 11.84
CA SER A 654 -5.20 23.52 11.67
C SER A 654 -5.69 24.95 11.92
N ALA A 655 -5.16 25.62 12.93
CA ALA A 655 -5.43 27.03 13.17
C ALA A 655 -4.92 27.92 12.02
N THR A 656 -3.73 27.67 11.45
CA THR A 656 -3.15 28.40 10.30
C THR A 656 -4.13 28.47 9.15
N ARG A 657 -4.81 27.34 8.91
CA ARG A 657 -5.80 27.17 7.85
C ARG A 657 -7.06 27.96 8.16
N VAL A 658 -7.63 27.79 9.35
CA VAL A 658 -8.89 28.45 9.68
C VAL A 658 -8.70 29.97 9.91
N ALA A 659 -7.49 30.43 10.27
CA ALA A 659 -7.13 31.84 10.50
C ALA A 659 -6.89 32.68 9.21
N ALA A 660 -6.86 32.07 8.02
CA ALA A 660 -6.72 32.78 6.75
C ALA A 660 -5.46 33.69 6.63
N TYR A 661 -5.56 35.01 6.37
CA TYR A 661 -4.43 35.91 6.01
C TYR A 661 -4.10 36.98 7.04
N ASN A 662 -4.58 36.85 8.27
CA ASN A 662 -4.30 37.83 9.30
C ASN A 662 -2.79 37.77 9.71
N PRO A 663 -1.96 38.81 9.52
CA PRO A 663 -0.49 38.75 9.67
C PRO A 663 -0.06 38.52 11.11
N GLY A 664 -0.83 39.08 12.05
CA GLY A 664 -0.66 38.84 13.48
C GLY A 664 -0.94 37.38 13.82
N GLN A 665 -2.12 36.85 13.46
CA GLN A 665 -2.45 35.44 13.68
C GLN A 665 -1.45 34.52 12.97
N GLN A 666 -0.89 34.92 11.83
CA GLN A 666 0.07 34.12 11.08
C GLN A 666 1.47 34.16 11.69
N VAL A 667 2.01 35.29 12.13
CA VAL A 667 3.27 35.30 12.89
C VAL A 667 3.10 34.61 14.25
N ASP A 668 1.96 34.80 14.94
CA ASP A 668 1.61 34.10 16.19
C ASP A 668 1.67 32.59 15.97
N ILE A 669 1.13 32.13 14.84
CA ILE A 669 1.17 30.73 14.46
C ILE A 669 2.58 30.31 13.97
N ALA A 670 3.30 31.11 13.17
CA ALA A 670 4.65 30.84 12.65
C ALA A 670 5.67 30.68 13.77
N GLN A 671 5.54 31.50 14.81
CA GLN A 671 6.40 31.42 15.98
C GLN A 671 6.06 30.20 16.82
N LEU A 672 4.76 29.94 17.05
CA LEU A 672 4.31 28.70 17.67
C LEU A 672 4.63 27.47 16.79
N GLN A 673 4.96 27.63 15.50
CA GLN A 673 5.40 26.60 14.56
C GLN A 673 6.93 26.42 14.52
N MET A 674 7.70 27.49 14.64
CA MET A 674 9.15 27.40 14.78
C MET A 674 9.56 26.91 16.16
N SER A 675 8.86 27.33 17.22
CA SER A 675 9.10 26.87 18.62
C SER A 675 9.00 25.35 18.73
N VAL A 676 8.38 24.76 17.72
CA VAL A 676 8.20 23.34 17.59
C VAL A 676 9.04 22.74 16.44
N ARG A 677 9.66 23.50 15.51
CA ARG A 677 10.38 23.05 14.27
C ARG A 677 9.47 22.65 13.10
N ASN A 678 8.57 23.53 12.71
CA ASN A 678 7.73 23.40 11.52
C ASN A 678 8.17 24.46 10.49
N TRP A 679 9.18 24.12 9.68
CA TRP A 679 9.85 25.05 8.75
C TRP A 679 8.96 25.51 7.60
N ALA A 680 8.19 24.59 7.02
CA ALA A 680 7.28 24.93 5.95
C ALA A 680 6.07 25.70 6.47
N GLY A 681 5.53 25.30 7.63
CA GLY A 681 4.46 26.04 8.30
C GLY A 681 4.91 27.47 8.64
N ALA A 682 6.10 27.58 9.22
CA ALA A 682 6.71 28.87 9.49
C ALA A 682 6.92 29.66 8.19
N SER A 683 7.54 29.11 7.14
CA SER A 683 7.68 29.77 5.83
C SER A 683 6.33 30.31 5.37
N TYR A 684 5.31 29.46 5.38
CA TYR A 684 3.99 29.78 4.86
C TYR A 684 3.29 30.86 5.67
N SER A 685 3.39 30.79 6.99
CA SER A 685 2.84 31.78 7.87
C SER A 685 3.63 33.10 7.82
N LEU A 686 4.96 33.05 7.62
CA LEU A 686 5.82 34.22 7.40
C LEU A 686 5.57 34.87 6.05
N ASP A 687 5.36 34.07 5.00
CA ASP A 687 4.98 34.51 3.67
C ASP A 687 3.60 35.18 3.71
N LYS A 688 2.65 34.58 4.42
CA LYS A 688 1.35 35.21 4.69
C LYS A 688 1.49 36.51 5.46
N ALA A 689 2.46 36.63 6.36
CA ALA A 689 2.71 37.86 7.09
C ALA A 689 3.32 38.93 6.18
N ILE A 690 4.44 38.64 5.50
CA ILE A 690 5.13 39.62 4.64
C ILE A 690 4.31 40.03 3.41
N SER A 691 3.32 39.22 3.01
CA SER A 691 2.39 39.58 1.92
C SER A 691 1.50 40.79 2.24
N THR A 692 1.39 41.14 3.51
CA THR A 692 0.69 42.35 3.97
C THR A 692 1.64 43.43 4.51
N SER A 693 2.91 43.11 4.86
CA SER A 693 3.91 44.02 5.42
C SER A 693 5.37 43.59 5.14
N ALA A 694 6.09 44.26 4.23
CA ALA A 694 7.28 43.71 3.56
C ALA A 694 8.64 43.86 4.27
N ASP A 695 8.89 44.93 5.04
CA ASP A 695 10.21 45.21 5.65
C ASP A 695 10.43 44.52 7.01
N TYR A 696 9.63 43.51 7.33
CA TYR A 696 9.70 42.81 8.61
C TYR A 696 10.95 41.88 8.66
N LEU A 697 12.11 42.43 9.06
CA LEU A 697 13.42 41.74 9.20
C LEU A 697 13.35 40.36 9.87
N PRO A 698 12.51 40.13 10.93
CA PRO A 698 12.37 38.82 11.55
C PRO A 698 11.86 37.75 10.58
N ALA A 699 10.94 38.11 9.69
CA ALA A 699 10.55 37.22 8.61
C ALA A 699 11.66 37.07 7.57
N LEU A 700 12.42 38.13 7.24
CA LEU A 700 13.42 38.09 6.17
C LEU A 700 14.64 37.21 6.47
N ALA A 701 15.33 37.39 7.59
CA ALA A 701 16.52 36.60 7.89
C ALA A 701 16.18 35.11 8.03
N LEU A 702 15.09 34.84 8.75
CA LEU A 702 14.55 33.51 8.96
C LEU A 702 14.14 32.85 7.63
N LEU A 703 13.70 33.64 6.67
CA LEU A 703 13.38 33.15 5.34
C LEU A 703 14.64 32.89 4.48
N SER A 704 15.76 33.61 4.64
CA SER A 704 17.00 33.38 3.86
C SER A 704 17.67 32.04 4.15
N GLU A 705 17.72 31.70 5.42
CA GLU A 705 18.26 30.42 5.87
C GLU A 705 17.34 29.29 5.44
N LEU A 706 16.04 29.52 5.62
CA LEU A 706 15.00 28.63 5.15
C LEU A 706 15.10 28.40 3.63
N GLU A 707 15.42 29.43 2.83
CA GLU A 707 15.56 29.36 1.37
C GLU A 707 16.83 28.65 0.89
N LEU A 708 17.98 28.86 1.54
CA LEU A 708 19.20 28.12 1.21
C LEU A 708 19.04 26.63 1.56
N MET A 709 18.44 26.33 2.72
CA MET A 709 18.08 24.96 3.11
C MET A 709 17.11 24.30 2.11
N GLN A 710 16.34 25.11 1.38
CA GLN A 710 15.39 24.66 0.37
C GLN A 710 15.98 24.60 -1.06
N GLY A 711 17.28 24.84 -1.26
CA GLY A 711 17.93 24.70 -2.57
C GLY A 711 17.65 25.83 -3.55
N GLY A 712 17.31 27.04 -3.06
CA GLY A 712 17.09 28.24 -3.87
C GLY A 712 18.28 29.20 -3.83
N PRO A 713 19.43 28.89 -4.47
CA PRO A 713 20.66 29.66 -4.28
C PRO A 713 20.55 31.08 -4.81
N ALA A 714 19.69 31.36 -5.79
CA ALA A 714 19.48 32.73 -6.28
C ALA A 714 18.66 33.59 -5.31
N LYS A 715 17.62 33.03 -4.67
CA LYS A 715 16.79 33.75 -3.69
C LYS A 715 17.55 33.95 -2.38
N ALA A 716 18.20 32.87 -1.94
CA ALA A 716 19.13 32.94 -0.83
C ALA A 716 20.27 33.92 -1.13
N GLU A 717 20.81 33.96 -2.36
CA GLU A 717 21.84 34.94 -2.72
C GLU A 717 21.32 36.36 -2.71
N GLN A 718 20.15 36.60 -3.30
CA GLN A 718 19.54 37.90 -3.32
C GLN A 718 19.33 38.39 -1.89
N ARG A 719 18.71 37.56 -1.06
CA ARG A 719 18.44 37.88 0.34
C ARG A 719 19.73 38.01 1.15
N ALA A 720 20.74 37.18 0.88
CA ALA A 720 22.08 37.29 1.49
C ALA A 720 22.82 38.55 1.04
N ARG A 721 22.65 39.00 -0.20
CA ARG A 721 23.20 40.26 -0.71
C ARG A 721 22.44 41.46 -0.19
N GLU A 722 21.13 41.38 -0.05
CA GLU A 722 20.30 42.36 0.64
C GLU A 722 20.71 42.47 2.10
N ILE A 723 21.03 41.35 2.72
CA ILE A 723 21.62 41.29 4.06
C ILE A 723 23.02 41.91 4.04
N VAL A 724 23.93 41.58 3.11
CA VAL A 724 25.26 42.22 3.01
C VAL A 724 25.17 43.72 2.79
N ALA A 725 24.21 44.19 1.99
CA ALA A 725 24.00 45.60 1.67
C ALA A 725 23.41 46.36 2.87
N LYS A 726 22.38 45.81 3.51
CA LYS A 726 21.78 46.38 4.73
C LYS A 726 22.71 46.19 5.95
N TYR A 727 23.67 45.23 5.91
CA TYR A 727 24.52 44.80 7.04
C TYR A 727 25.94 44.24 6.63
N PRO A 728 26.94 45.07 6.26
CA PRO A 728 28.17 44.62 5.55
C PRO A 728 29.31 43.97 6.37
N LYS A 729 29.37 44.11 7.70
CA LYS A 729 30.50 43.64 8.53
C LYS A 729 30.33 42.21 9.09
N ARG A 730 29.56 41.33 8.44
CA ARG A 730 29.14 40.02 8.99
C ARG A 730 29.46 38.85 8.04
N ALA A 731 30.05 37.77 8.58
CA ALA A 731 30.40 36.54 7.83
C ALA A 731 29.16 35.77 7.28
N VAL A 732 27.97 35.99 7.86
CA VAL A 732 26.69 35.40 7.40
C VAL A 732 26.45 35.68 5.92
N GLY A 733 26.85 36.86 5.43
CA GLY A 733 26.81 37.17 4.01
C GLY A 733 27.76 36.32 3.16
N PRO A 734 29.11 36.48 3.28
CA PRO A 734 30.08 35.76 2.44
C PRO A 734 30.04 34.24 2.56
N GLY A 735 29.69 33.70 3.74
CA GLY A 735 29.50 32.26 3.94
C GLY A 735 28.32 31.73 3.12
N LEU A 736 27.15 32.38 3.22
CA LEU A 736 26.00 32.07 2.38
C LEU A 736 26.42 32.15 0.89
N LEU A 737 27.20 33.17 0.49
CA LEU A 737 27.67 33.34 -0.89
C LEU A 737 28.62 32.25 -1.41
N GLY A 738 29.55 31.73 -0.59
CA GLY A 738 30.42 30.62 -0.99
C GLY A 738 29.63 29.33 -1.24
N ASP A 739 28.65 29.05 -0.37
CA ASP A 739 27.75 27.89 -0.50
C ASP A 739 26.89 27.99 -1.75
N ILE A 740 26.45 29.20 -2.07
CA ILE A 740 25.76 29.53 -3.31
C ILE A 740 26.69 29.34 -4.55
N ALA A 741 27.96 29.75 -4.51
CA ALA A 741 28.87 29.66 -5.67
C ALA A 741 29.26 28.20 -6.00
N GLN A 742 29.50 27.38 -4.96
CA GLN A 742 29.77 25.96 -5.12
C GLN A 742 28.56 25.22 -5.67
N SER A 743 27.34 25.57 -5.22
CA SER A 743 26.11 24.99 -5.74
C SER A 743 25.89 25.31 -7.24
N ARG A 744 26.69 26.20 -7.84
CA ARG A 744 26.60 26.64 -9.24
C ARG A 744 27.71 26.12 -10.15
N GLY A 745 28.62 25.27 -9.68
CA GLY A 745 29.73 24.75 -10.51
C GLY A 745 30.78 25.80 -10.88
N GLN A 746 30.75 26.98 -10.24
CA GLN A 746 31.71 28.06 -10.49
C GLN A 746 33.00 27.79 -9.71
N ALA A 747 33.77 26.79 -10.14
CA ALA A 747 34.89 26.24 -9.38
C ALA A 747 35.89 27.30 -8.93
N GLN A 748 36.25 28.26 -9.79
CA GLN A 748 37.17 29.34 -9.42
C GLN A 748 36.56 30.37 -8.44
N GLN A 749 35.25 30.65 -8.50
CA GLN A 749 34.59 31.61 -7.61
C GLN A 749 34.25 31.01 -6.25
N ALA A 750 33.79 29.76 -6.23
CA ALA A 750 33.63 29.00 -5.00
C ALA A 750 34.97 28.92 -4.25
N GLN A 751 36.06 28.61 -4.97
CA GLN A 751 37.41 28.66 -4.41
C GLN A 751 37.73 30.03 -3.81
N ALA A 752 37.38 31.14 -4.47
CA ALA A 752 37.62 32.48 -3.97
C ALA A 752 36.79 32.85 -2.73
N PHE A 753 35.47 32.61 -2.73
CA PHE A 753 34.60 32.89 -1.57
C PHE A 753 34.91 31.96 -0.40
N TYR A 754 35.26 30.71 -0.65
CA TYR A 754 35.72 29.80 0.39
C TYR A 754 37.07 30.21 0.92
N LYS A 755 37.98 30.72 0.09
CA LYS A 755 39.21 31.35 0.56
C LYS A 755 38.91 32.61 1.39
N GLN A 756 37.94 33.45 1.01
CA GLN A 756 37.56 34.67 1.73
C GLN A 756 36.89 34.36 3.08
N ALA A 757 35.92 33.45 3.10
CA ALA A 757 35.31 32.96 4.34
C ALA A 757 36.38 32.30 5.24
N HIS A 758 37.28 31.47 4.67
CA HIS A 758 38.41 30.88 5.39
C HIS A 758 39.40 31.92 5.93
N GLN A 759 39.49 33.10 5.30
CA GLN A 759 40.34 34.20 5.76
C GLN A 759 39.66 35.08 6.82
N LEU A 760 38.35 35.37 6.70
CA LEU A 760 37.58 36.08 7.71
C LEU A 760 37.49 35.24 9.01
N GLU A 761 37.27 33.92 8.88
CA GLU A 761 37.13 32.94 10.00
C GLU A 761 37.56 31.47 9.58
N PRO A 762 38.81 30.94 9.80
CA PRO A 762 39.32 29.59 9.31
C PRO A 762 38.89 28.28 10.04
N SER A 763 38.61 27.15 9.32
CA SER A 763 38.24 25.80 9.88
C SER A 763 38.44 24.53 8.95
N THR A 764 38.29 23.27 9.43
CA THR A 764 38.25 22.03 8.59
C THR A 764 37.13 22.06 7.56
N GLY A 765 35.97 22.65 7.94
CA GLY A 765 34.83 22.85 7.04
C GLY A 765 35.20 23.68 5.82
N SER A 766 36.13 24.62 5.96
CA SER A 766 36.69 25.37 4.83
C SER A 766 37.84 24.66 4.06
N PHE A 767 38.58 23.67 4.61
CA PHE A 767 39.65 22.91 3.89
C PHE A 767 39.12 21.92 2.86
N LEU A 768 38.12 21.12 3.24
CA LEU A 768 37.51 20.14 2.33
C LEU A 768 36.85 20.84 1.15
N LYS A 769 36.19 21.98 1.43
CA LYS A 769 35.64 22.89 0.41
C LYS A 769 36.72 23.39 -0.56
N LEU A 770 38.01 23.38 -0.18
CA LEU A 770 39.14 23.78 -1.02
C LEU A 770 39.89 22.62 -1.72
N PHE A 771 40.16 21.46 -1.09
CA PHE A 771 40.85 20.31 -1.72
C PHE A 771 40.07 19.73 -2.91
N GLY A 772 38.74 19.59 -2.74
CA GLY A 772 37.87 19.12 -3.80
C GLY A 772 37.95 19.99 -5.05
N ALA A 773 38.19 21.30 -4.89
CA ALA A 773 38.32 22.23 -5.99
C ALA A 773 39.62 22.05 -6.83
N LEU A 774 40.61 21.24 -6.41
CA LEU A 774 41.94 21.13 -7.06
C LEU A 774 42.27 19.78 -7.74
N SER A 775 41.47 18.72 -7.58
CA SER A 775 41.88 17.33 -7.94
C SER A 775 41.93 17.00 -9.44
N SER A 776 41.31 17.79 -10.30
CA SER A 776 41.23 17.57 -11.75
C SER A 776 42.35 18.23 -12.56
N GLN A 777 43.25 18.97 -11.91
CA GLN A 777 44.29 19.76 -12.57
C GLN A 777 45.59 18.95 -12.79
N ASP A 778 46.19 19.04 -13.99
CA ASP A 778 47.52 18.50 -14.36
C ASP A 778 47.79 17.05 -13.95
N GLY A 779 46.83 16.15 -14.20
CA GLY A 779 46.94 14.75 -13.81
C GLY A 779 46.93 14.53 -12.29
N GLY A 780 46.39 15.49 -11.53
CA GLY A 780 46.23 15.44 -10.07
C GLY A 780 47.42 15.97 -9.25
N LYS A 781 48.42 16.60 -9.90
CA LYS A 781 49.64 17.03 -9.22
C LYS A 781 49.43 18.10 -8.13
N PRO A 782 48.65 19.19 -8.33
CA PRO A 782 48.45 20.22 -7.29
C PRO A 782 47.67 19.70 -6.07
N ALA A 783 46.71 18.82 -6.29
CA ALA A 783 45.99 18.15 -5.23
C ALA A 783 46.89 17.18 -4.45
N LEU A 784 47.74 16.41 -5.15
CA LEU A 784 48.75 15.56 -4.50
C LEU A 784 49.67 16.39 -3.61
N GLN A 785 50.06 17.60 -4.03
CA GLN A 785 50.86 18.54 -3.23
C GLN A 785 50.10 19.14 -2.03
N LEU A 786 48.84 19.58 -2.19
CA LEU A 786 48.01 20.07 -1.07
C LEU A 786 47.75 18.96 -0.05
N ALA A 787 47.50 17.72 -0.49
CA ALA A 787 47.33 16.57 0.40
C ALA A 787 48.63 16.26 1.15
N GLN A 788 49.77 16.21 0.45
CA GLN A 788 51.08 16.02 1.08
C GLN A 788 51.37 17.10 2.14
N SER A 789 51.08 18.37 1.86
CA SER A 789 51.34 19.48 2.79
C SER A 789 50.39 19.49 4.00
N TRP A 790 49.08 19.27 3.78
CA TRP A 790 48.09 19.19 4.86
C TRP A 790 48.34 17.99 5.76
N VAL A 791 48.61 16.80 5.20
CA VAL A 791 48.95 15.58 5.96
C VAL A 791 50.26 15.76 6.72
N LYS A 792 51.26 16.43 6.13
CA LYS A 792 52.51 16.71 6.85
C LYS A 792 52.27 17.60 8.07
N ALA A 793 51.41 18.62 7.96
CA ALA A 793 51.06 19.51 9.09
C ALA A 793 50.08 18.87 10.09
N ARG A 794 49.25 17.92 9.63
CA ARG A 794 48.22 17.23 10.41
C ARG A 794 48.22 15.72 10.10
N PRO A 795 49.23 14.96 10.56
CA PRO A 795 49.43 13.55 10.16
C PRO A 795 48.36 12.58 10.63
N ARG A 796 47.54 12.99 11.62
CA ARG A 796 46.40 12.23 12.15
C ARG A 796 45.08 12.52 11.41
N ASP A 797 45.09 13.36 10.40
CA ASP A 797 43.93 13.58 9.54
C ASP A 797 43.75 12.37 8.59
N ALA A 798 42.96 11.39 9.05
CA ALA A 798 42.71 10.15 8.32
C ALA A 798 42.02 10.38 6.96
N ILE A 799 41.15 11.39 6.88
CA ILE A 799 40.47 11.77 5.63
C ILE A 799 41.52 12.21 4.59
N ALA A 800 42.57 12.91 5.02
CA ALA A 800 43.65 13.33 4.13
C ALA A 800 44.62 12.18 3.74
N GLN A 801 44.86 11.18 4.61
CA GLN A 801 45.77 10.04 4.33
C GLN A 801 45.22 9.05 3.27
N LYS A 802 43.93 8.68 3.34
CA LYS A 802 43.29 7.78 2.37
C LYS A 802 43.34 8.32 0.95
N THR A 803 43.19 9.64 0.83
CA THR A 803 43.29 10.37 -0.43
C THR A 803 44.66 10.22 -1.09
N LEU A 804 45.75 10.07 -0.32
CA LEU A 804 47.11 9.90 -0.82
C LEU A 804 47.42 8.48 -1.34
N ALA A 805 47.07 7.41 -0.59
CA ALA A 805 47.42 6.03 -0.94
C ALA A 805 46.85 5.57 -2.30
N ASN A 806 45.58 5.90 -2.55
CA ASN A 806 44.91 5.61 -3.81
C ASN A 806 45.55 6.32 -5.01
N ALA A 807 46.18 7.48 -4.79
CA ALA A 807 46.92 8.17 -5.83
C ALA A 807 48.19 7.39 -6.26
N TYR A 808 48.83 6.63 -5.37
CA TYR A 808 50.01 5.83 -5.73
C TYR A 808 49.69 4.57 -6.55
N ALA A 809 48.69 3.79 -6.15
CA ALA A 809 48.34 2.53 -6.82
C ALA A 809 47.98 2.74 -8.30
N ARG A 810 47.22 3.80 -8.61
CA ARG A 810 46.84 4.16 -9.99
C ARG A 810 48.03 4.51 -10.88
N ASN A 811 49.14 4.97 -10.30
CA ASN A 811 50.36 5.33 -11.02
C ASN A 811 51.33 4.15 -11.18
N GLY A 812 50.91 2.91 -10.88
CA GLY A 812 51.75 1.71 -10.97
C GLY A 812 52.83 1.62 -9.89
N GLN A 813 52.82 2.53 -8.91
CA GLN A 813 53.79 2.57 -7.82
C GLN A 813 53.39 1.60 -6.70
N PHE A 814 53.32 0.30 -7.02
CA PHE A 814 52.77 -0.75 -6.14
C PHE A 814 53.49 -0.85 -4.78
N ALA A 815 54.80 -0.62 -4.74
CA ALA A 815 55.56 -0.59 -3.49
C ALA A 815 55.20 0.63 -2.61
N ALA A 816 55.07 1.82 -3.18
CA ALA A 816 54.68 3.04 -2.45
C ALA A 816 53.21 2.96 -1.98
N ALA A 817 52.35 2.37 -2.82
CA ALA A 817 50.96 2.10 -2.50
C ALA A 817 50.84 1.14 -1.31
N LYS A 818 51.56 -0.01 -1.34
CA LYS A 818 51.63 -0.96 -0.23
C LYS A 818 51.98 -0.24 1.08
N ASN A 819 53.09 0.50 1.10
CA ASN A 819 53.54 1.19 2.31
C ASN A 819 52.52 2.21 2.84
N THR A 820 51.86 2.97 1.95
CA THR A 820 50.89 3.99 2.37
C THR A 820 49.58 3.36 2.85
N PHE A 821 49.13 2.27 2.22
CA PHE A 821 47.97 1.51 2.70
C PHE A 821 48.24 0.85 4.05
N GLU A 822 49.44 0.32 4.28
CA GLU A 822 49.82 -0.21 5.59
C GLU A 822 49.85 0.86 6.69
N VAL A 823 50.27 2.09 6.38
CA VAL A 823 50.19 3.22 7.32
C VAL A 823 48.73 3.61 7.59
N LEU A 824 47.91 3.68 6.53
CA LEU A 824 46.50 4.01 6.66
C LEU A 824 45.75 2.97 7.48
N LEU A 825 46.00 1.67 7.29
CA LEU A 825 45.39 0.60 8.08
C LEU A 825 45.77 0.67 9.58
N LYS A 826 46.85 1.36 9.96
CA LYS A 826 47.12 1.65 11.38
C LYS A 826 46.20 2.73 11.95
N LEU A 827 45.68 3.62 11.12
CA LEU A 827 44.72 4.67 11.48
C LEU A 827 43.27 4.20 11.31
N THR A 828 43.02 3.33 10.33
CA THR A 828 41.70 2.80 9.95
C THR A 828 41.78 1.27 9.82
N PRO A 829 41.94 0.53 10.92
CA PRO A 829 42.18 -0.92 10.89
C PRO A 829 41.02 -1.76 10.34
N ASP A 830 39.84 -1.16 10.16
CA ASP A 830 38.63 -1.84 9.69
C ASP A 830 38.25 -1.49 8.23
N ASP A 831 39.13 -0.82 7.47
CA ASP A 831 38.84 -0.40 6.09
C ASP A 831 39.03 -1.55 5.08
N SER A 832 37.92 -2.24 4.76
CA SER A 832 37.88 -3.41 3.86
C SER A 832 38.32 -3.11 2.43
N ASP A 833 38.01 -1.92 1.91
CA ASP A 833 38.37 -1.52 0.55
C ASP A 833 39.90 -1.37 0.45
N VAL A 834 40.51 -0.81 1.49
CA VAL A 834 41.97 -0.72 1.60
C VAL A 834 42.61 -2.12 1.66
N MET A 835 42.01 -3.05 2.41
CA MET A 835 42.47 -4.45 2.47
C MET A 835 42.36 -5.14 1.10
N ASN A 836 41.23 -5.05 0.41
CA ASN A 836 41.03 -5.66 -0.90
C ASN A 836 42.02 -5.11 -1.94
N ASN A 837 42.26 -3.80 -1.94
CA ASN A 837 43.23 -3.17 -2.83
C ASN A 837 44.65 -3.64 -2.54
N LEU A 838 44.99 -3.81 -1.25
CA LEU A 838 46.27 -4.40 -0.85
C LEU A 838 46.39 -5.86 -1.29
N ALA A 839 45.35 -6.69 -1.13
CA ALA A 839 45.34 -8.08 -1.56
C ALA A 839 45.59 -8.23 -3.07
N ASN A 840 44.98 -7.38 -3.88
CA ASN A 840 45.21 -7.34 -5.32
C ASN A 840 46.65 -6.94 -5.67
N VAL A 841 47.22 -5.95 -4.98
CA VAL A 841 48.65 -5.60 -5.12
C VAL A 841 49.55 -6.79 -4.76
N LEU A 842 49.22 -7.54 -3.71
CA LEU A 842 49.97 -8.71 -3.27
C LEU A 842 49.89 -9.88 -4.26
N LEU A 843 48.72 -10.14 -4.88
CA LEU A 843 48.58 -11.15 -5.95
C LEU A 843 49.49 -10.85 -7.14
N ARG A 844 49.63 -9.58 -7.54
CA ARG A 844 50.55 -9.17 -8.63
C ARG A 844 52.02 -9.32 -8.23
N LEU A 845 52.33 -9.13 -6.95
CA LEU A 845 53.65 -9.41 -6.38
C LEU A 845 53.91 -10.91 -6.14
N LYS A 846 52.92 -11.79 -6.40
CA LYS A 846 52.94 -13.23 -6.10
C LYS A 846 53.24 -13.52 -4.63
N ASP A 847 52.77 -12.65 -3.75
CA ASP A 847 52.95 -12.77 -2.30
C ASP A 847 51.82 -13.64 -1.72
N PRO A 848 52.12 -14.77 -1.05
CA PRO A 848 51.10 -15.68 -0.51
C PRO A 848 50.25 -15.05 0.60
N SER A 849 50.70 -13.94 1.21
CA SER A 849 49.88 -13.18 2.17
C SER A 849 48.62 -12.58 1.55
N ALA A 850 48.50 -12.57 0.22
CA ALA A 850 47.31 -12.16 -0.50
C ALA A 850 46.03 -12.86 -0.03
N ILE A 851 46.06 -14.18 0.25
CA ILE A 851 44.88 -14.92 0.74
C ILE A 851 44.44 -14.37 2.08
N THR A 852 45.36 -14.21 3.03
CA THR A 852 45.05 -13.70 4.38
C THR A 852 44.48 -12.29 4.33
N VAL A 853 45.05 -11.41 3.50
CA VAL A 853 44.53 -10.05 3.34
C VAL A 853 43.17 -10.05 2.64
N ALA A 854 42.94 -10.94 1.66
CA ALA A 854 41.64 -11.09 1.00
C ALA A 854 40.55 -11.66 1.94
N GLU A 855 40.89 -12.63 2.80
CA GLU A 855 40.00 -13.15 3.85
C GLU A 855 39.60 -12.04 4.83
N GLN A 856 40.56 -11.20 5.24
CA GLN A 856 40.28 -10.03 6.08
C GLN A 856 39.37 -9.03 5.36
N ALA A 857 39.61 -8.78 4.08
CA ALA A 857 38.78 -7.90 3.26
C ALA A 857 37.32 -8.41 3.19
N VAL A 858 37.12 -9.70 2.92
CA VAL A 858 35.79 -10.34 2.89
C VAL A 858 35.15 -10.35 4.29
N ALA A 859 35.90 -10.63 5.35
CA ALA A 859 35.37 -10.61 6.71
C ALA A 859 34.87 -9.21 7.12
N LYS A 860 35.53 -8.14 6.65
CA LYS A 860 35.13 -6.75 6.89
C LYS A 860 34.02 -6.27 5.94
N ALA A 861 33.96 -6.80 4.72
CA ALA A 861 32.91 -6.51 3.74
C ALA A 861 32.41 -7.78 3.02
N PRO A 862 31.54 -8.58 3.67
CA PRO A 862 31.16 -9.92 3.21
C PRO A 862 30.26 -9.92 1.96
N THR A 863 29.82 -8.75 1.49
CA THR A 863 29.00 -8.59 0.29
C THR A 863 29.77 -7.98 -0.89
N ASN A 864 31.05 -7.64 -0.70
CA ASN A 864 31.87 -7.02 -1.73
C ASN A 864 32.32 -8.09 -2.73
N TYR A 865 31.68 -8.12 -3.91
CA TYR A 865 31.94 -9.11 -4.94
C TYR A 865 33.40 -9.12 -5.43
N ASN A 866 34.10 -7.97 -5.40
CA ASN A 866 35.51 -7.91 -5.80
C ASN A 866 36.40 -8.62 -4.78
N ALA A 867 36.13 -8.44 -3.48
CA ALA A 867 36.86 -9.13 -2.42
C ALA A 867 36.59 -10.65 -2.44
N ILE A 868 35.33 -11.02 -2.68
CA ILE A 868 34.90 -12.43 -2.79
C ILE A 868 35.56 -13.11 -3.99
N ASP A 869 35.56 -12.47 -5.16
CA ASP A 869 36.22 -12.96 -6.37
C ASP A 869 37.74 -13.07 -6.17
N THR A 870 38.37 -12.03 -5.62
CA THR A 870 39.82 -12.01 -5.32
C THR A 870 40.19 -13.19 -4.43
N LEU A 871 39.40 -13.46 -3.37
CA LEU A 871 39.62 -14.60 -2.49
C LEU A 871 39.39 -15.93 -3.21
N GLY A 872 38.28 -16.07 -3.96
CA GLY A 872 37.96 -17.28 -4.71
C GLY A 872 39.05 -17.65 -5.72
N TRP A 873 39.57 -16.66 -6.44
CA TRP A 873 40.67 -16.83 -7.38
C TRP A 873 41.99 -17.20 -6.70
N ALA A 874 42.34 -16.52 -5.60
CA ALA A 874 43.53 -16.83 -4.82
C ALA A 874 43.50 -18.27 -4.26
N LEU A 875 42.33 -18.72 -3.79
CA LEU A 875 42.12 -20.10 -3.29
C LEU A 875 42.21 -21.14 -4.40
N PHE A 876 41.69 -20.83 -5.60
CA PHE A 876 41.81 -21.72 -6.76
C PHE A 876 43.27 -21.92 -7.17
N GLN A 877 44.07 -20.85 -7.24
CA GLN A 877 45.51 -20.94 -7.52
C GLN A 877 46.27 -21.73 -6.44
N ALA A 878 45.79 -21.70 -5.20
CA ALA A 878 46.31 -22.50 -4.09
C ALA A 878 45.77 -23.95 -4.05
N GLY A 879 44.91 -24.37 -4.99
CA GLY A 879 44.39 -25.73 -5.11
C GLY A 879 43.10 -26.05 -4.33
N GLN A 880 42.52 -25.08 -3.62
CA GLN A 880 41.32 -25.26 -2.78
C GLN A 880 40.03 -25.13 -3.60
N THR A 881 39.72 -26.17 -4.38
CA THR A 881 38.71 -26.12 -5.46
C THR A 881 37.26 -25.98 -4.97
N ASP A 882 36.83 -26.73 -3.95
CA ASP A 882 35.43 -26.69 -3.46
C ASP A 882 35.05 -25.30 -2.93
N ARG A 883 35.92 -24.68 -2.12
CA ARG A 883 35.70 -23.35 -1.54
C ARG A 883 35.80 -22.25 -2.60
N ALA A 884 36.72 -22.39 -3.56
CA ALA A 884 36.79 -21.49 -4.70
C ALA A 884 35.48 -21.52 -5.51
N LEU A 885 34.92 -22.70 -5.77
CA LEU A 885 33.66 -22.84 -6.50
C LEU A 885 32.49 -22.15 -5.79
N GLN A 886 32.38 -22.32 -4.46
CA GLN A 886 31.36 -21.64 -3.66
C GLN A 886 31.46 -20.11 -3.76
N LEU A 887 32.65 -19.55 -3.54
CA LEU A 887 32.88 -18.10 -3.56
C LEU A 887 32.68 -17.50 -4.96
N LEU A 888 33.12 -18.21 -6.00
CA LEU A 888 32.99 -17.72 -7.38
C LEU A 888 31.53 -17.81 -7.88
N ARG A 889 30.74 -18.79 -7.44
CA ARG A 889 29.27 -18.79 -7.68
C ARG A 889 28.61 -17.60 -7.00
N ASP A 890 29.01 -17.27 -5.78
CA ASP A 890 28.53 -16.10 -5.05
C ASP A 890 28.90 -14.79 -5.80
N ALA A 891 30.18 -14.61 -6.13
CA ALA A 891 30.65 -13.46 -6.92
C ALA A 891 29.92 -13.32 -8.27
N ARG A 892 29.70 -14.43 -9.00
CA ARG A 892 28.96 -14.45 -10.27
C ARG A 892 27.51 -14.00 -10.10
N LEU A 893 26.85 -14.40 -9.01
CA LEU A 893 25.49 -13.98 -8.72
C LEU A 893 25.40 -12.49 -8.36
N ARG A 894 26.42 -11.90 -7.74
CA ARG A 894 26.48 -10.46 -7.43
C ARG A 894 26.79 -9.60 -8.64
N GLN A 895 27.68 -10.09 -9.51
CA GLN A 895 28.16 -9.35 -10.67
C GLN A 895 28.18 -10.23 -11.95
N PRO A 896 27.00 -10.60 -12.47
CA PRO A 896 26.86 -11.46 -13.65
C PRO A 896 27.33 -10.79 -14.94
N ALA A 897 27.60 -9.49 -14.96
CA ALA A 897 28.15 -8.83 -16.15
C ALA A 897 29.68 -8.88 -16.22
N SER A 898 30.37 -9.31 -15.16
CA SER A 898 31.85 -9.32 -15.13
C SER A 898 32.40 -10.52 -15.92
N PRO A 899 33.12 -10.29 -17.03
CA PRO A 899 33.72 -11.38 -17.79
C PRO A 899 34.88 -12.06 -17.01
N GLU A 900 35.58 -11.31 -16.15
CA GLU A 900 36.64 -11.84 -15.28
C GLU A 900 36.09 -12.88 -14.29
N ILE A 901 35.01 -12.53 -13.57
CA ILE A 901 34.39 -13.43 -12.58
C ILE A 901 33.84 -14.69 -13.26
N ARG A 902 33.24 -14.54 -14.44
CA ARG A 902 32.73 -15.68 -15.22
C ARG A 902 33.86 -16.60 -15.69
N TYR A 903 34.97 -16.03 -16.14
CA TYR A 903 36.16 -16.81 -16.48
C TYR A 903 36.70 -17.57 -15.27
N HIS A 904 36.86 -16.90 -14.12
CA HIS A 904 37.31 -17.55 -12.89
C HIS A 904 36.39 -18.72 -12.52
N LEU A 905 35.06 -18.52 -12.51
CA LEU A 905 34.09 -19.57 -12.22
C LEU A 905 34.19 -20.74 -13.22
N ALA A 906 34.28 -20.44 -14.52
CA ALA A 906 34.36 -21.48 -15.55
C ALA A 906 35.64 -22.32 -15.45
N ALA A 907 36.78 -21.70 -15.10
CA ALA A 907 38.03 -22.42 -14.86
C ALA A 907 37.89 -23.45 -13.72
N VAL A 908 37.15 -23.10 -12.67
CA VAL A 908 36.86 -24.04 -11.57
C VAL A 908 35.88 -25.13 -12.01
N LEU A 909 34.80 -24.79 -12.72
CA LEU A 909 33.79 -25.75 -13.22
C LEU A 909 34.38 -26.79 -14.19
N ALA A 910 35.27 -26.37 -15.09
CA ALA A 910 35.97 -27.26 -16.00
C ALA A 910 36.84 -28.28 -15.24
N LYS A 911 37.52 -27.82 -14.18
CA LYS A 911 38.35 -28.69 -13.34
C LYS A 911 37.52 -29.70 -12.53
N THR A 912 36.28 -29.37 -12.19
CA THR A 912 35.36 -30.27 -11.44
C THR A 912 34.48 -31.14 -12.35
N GLY A 913 34.65 -31.08 -13.68
CA GLY A 913 33.93 -31.92 -14.65
C GLY A 913 32.54 -31.41 -15.04
N ARG A 914 32.14 -30.21 -14.61
CA ARG A 914 30.86 -29.56 -14.98
C ARG A 914 30.99 -28.84 -16.33
N ASN A 915 31.36 -29.61 -17.36
CA ASN A 915 31.77 -29.06 -18.65
C ASN A 915 30.69 -28.25 -19.38
N ASN A 916 29.40 -28.62 -19.20
CA ASN A 916 28.30 -27.88 -19.82
C ASN A 916 28.14 -26.47 -19.23
N GLU A 917 28.12 -26.33 -17.91
CA GLU A 917 28.07 -25.01 -17.27
C GLU A 917 29.35 -24.20 -17.48
N ALA A 918 30.51 -24.86 -17.45
CA ALA A 918 31.78 -24.19 -17.76
C ALA A 918 31.75 -23.57 -19.17
N ARG A 919 31.16 -24.29 -20.14
CA ARG A 919 30.97 -23.81 -21.51
C ARG A 919 30.03 -22.60 -21.54
N GLU A 920 28.87 -22.69 -20.88
CA GLU A 920 27.89 -21.59 -20.81
C GLU A 920 28.50 -20.31 -20.19
N GLU A 921 29.28 -20.43 -19.11
CA GLU A 921 29.93 -19.29 -18.47
C GLU A 921 31.03 -18.66 -19.34
N LEU A 922 31.80 -19.46 -20.09
CA LEU A 922 32.82 -18.95 -21.02
C LEU A 922 32.20 -18.29 -22.26
N GLU A 923 31.13 -18.86 -22.82
CA GLU A 923 30.38 -18.26 -23.91
C GLU A 923 29.80 -16.91 -23.49
N ALA A 924 29.27 -16.83 -22.26
CA ALA A 924 28.79 -15.57 -21.68
C ALA A 924 29.93 -14.57 -21.44
N ALA A 925 31.09 -15.00 -20.93
CA ALA A 925 32.26 -14.14 -20.69
C ALA A 925 32.84 -13.55 -21.99
N LEU A 926 32.81 -14.31 -23.09
CA LEU A 926 33.39 -13.93 -24.37
C LEU A 926 32.39 -13.24 -25.32
N LYS A 927 31.12 -13.16 -24.93
CA LYS A 927 30.04 -12.55 -25.72
C LYS A 927 30.39 -11.10 -26.09
N GLY A 928 30.20 -10.74 -27.36
CA GLY A 928 30.38 -9.37 -27.85
C GLY A 928 31.85 -8.89 -27.95
N GLY A 929 32.83 -9.79 -27.82
CA GLY A 929 34.25 -9.42 -27.97
C GLY A 929 34.85 -8.70 -26.77
N ALA A 930 34.29 -8.89 -25.57
CA ALA A 930 34.76 -8.27 -24.33
C ALA A 930 36.28 -8.44 -24.14
N SER A 931 36.98 -7.33 -23.88
CA SER A 931 38.40 -7.30 -23.53
C SER A 931 38.53 -7.13 -22.01
N PHE A 932 39.16 -8.11 -21.38
CA PHE A 932 39.51 -8.14 -19.97
C PHE A 932 40.89 -8.80 -19.84
N GLU A 933 41.52 -8.65 -18.67
CA GLU A 933 42.93 -9.01 -18.45
C GLU A 933 43.19 -10.48 -18.82
N ALA A 934 42.30 -11.40 -18.42
CA ALA A 934 42.38 -12.85 -18.71
C ALA A 934 41.68 -13.32 -20.01
N GLY A 935 41.36 -12.41 -20.93
CA GLY A 935 40.53 -12.74 -22.10
C GLY A 935 41.14 -13.75 -23.10
N ALA A 936 42.46 -13.89 -23.16
CA ALA A 936 43.13 -14.90 -24.00
C ALA A 936 42.96 -16.32 -23.42
N ASP A 937 43.13 -16.45 -22.10
CA ASP A 937 43.05 -17.71 -21.39
C ASP A 937 41.61 -18.28 -21.41
N ALA A 938 40.61 -17.40 -21.32
CA ALA A 938 39.20 -17.78 -21.45
C ALA A 938 38.88 -18.44 -22.81
N ARG A 939 39.43 -17.92 -23.92
CA ARG A 939 39.24 -18.50 -25.25
C ARG A 939 39.91 -19.86 -25.39
N ALA A 940 41.11 -20.01 -24.84
CA ALA A 940 41.83 -21.28 -24.85
C ALA A 940 41.05 -22.37 -24.11
N LEU A 941 40.51 -22.06 -22.92
CA LEU A 941 39.72 -23.00 -22.14
C LEU A 941 38.41 -23.41 -22.84
N LEU A 942 37.72 -22.49 -23.52
CA LEU A 942 36.49 -22.82 -24.24
C LEU A 942 36.73 -23.86 -25.36
N GLN A 943 37.90 -23.84 -25.99
CA GLN A 943 38.24 -24.81 -27.04
C GLN A 943 38.47 -26.23 -26.52
N THR A 944 38.87 -26.40 -25.26
CA THR A 944 39.10 -27.72 -24.65
C THR A 944 37.81 -28.39 -24.16
N LEU A 945 36.72 -27.65 -24.07
CA LEU A 945 35.41 -28.12 -23.58
C LEU A 945 34.46 -28.53 -24.72
N LYS A 946 34.98 -28.78 -25.93
CA LYS A 946 34.16 -29.16 -27.10
C LYS A 946 33.68 -30.60 -27.03
#